data_AF-A0A117LK37-F1
#
_entry.id   AF-A0A117LK37-F1
#
_cell.length_a   1.000
_cell.length_b   1.000
_cell.length_c   1.000
_cell.angle_alpha   90.00
_cell.angle_beta   90.00
_cell.angle_gamma   90.00
#
_symmetry.space_group_name_H-M   'P 1'
#
loop_
_entity.id
_entity.type
_entity.pdbx_description
1 polymer ?
#
loop_
_entity_poly.entity_id
_entity_poly.type
_entity_poly.pdbx_seq_one_letter_code
_entity_poly.pdbx_strand_id
1 'polypeptide(L)'
;MSGGVPEEGTGMLCPKCGNQLPEAAEFCPGCKSPVRQGNNAQEPGQPPVTAAPELSAPEPAPQLEKSRKKLAVGLGVGLTVVLIIAVLAVCLGPRLFVKGVSAVILPGGGVVELEDLKLEFGSGDVEEPVNVRLTRLKPGGDSRPDGLLSTFLYALDIDKPIDKPVTVRIKFPASRPEKNVMIGLGAEVKGADGEDVRVVYRYVGANIVDGWAEAEVVPSDYANEALIQLNRPLLSMGVAYAQPSNLRMYVMSFDGSAFFEDGGHFMFIFPASSKPIKEDARRVLTDFEDAYRAYLAGGYIYSKRTKWPFDVYLRSISEGIFAAYEETGWRNMVLGRQPDNGFINISKAALSEGDHNILRSSIFHEWFHAVQSNYTTKGSRSEWFDEATATYHEGLVLGKIPEHAEGTRAMIFDGIYSPEDTRRAGYARALVIDFLADKFGSDDFILKAYKNFDMGIAPRDAILSATGDPAKWAGDFYESVVFGKSAVFRAYIPITLHNSISRGWDKTEGAPLYLKNSSQEEIDRASKTGETIELGEAAVDVPALGARALAVRVKPELAGVLNDGMTLRFTSPESGLDMRLFSIAVNNPANVTRITATVTRAAGSTVDVRSFKQALVNKTQYLLLVTNPSGSAKTVPVLADLVMFPTLDELVGKFDGIFQVTDVHIIDKLKADAAKQSAGAKPSAKTSGSDQGCDLDNLDLSKLNDETLKQELGKPEKTPFEIVKTGQDKGSIVLKGTDGKPEEIPFTYKNGELIVDYNHPAFGKSREFFGKIMSIKGVARAAYGANDTVEIDWTLRCFETGAEGDFYIDARLTGRHPLPANNP
;
A
#
# COMPACT_ATOMS: atom_id res chain seq x y z
N MET A 1 36.54 40.43 42.15
CA MET A 1 35.66 40.75 41.01
C MET A 1 35.59 39.52 40.13
N SER A 2 34.50 38.77 40.29
CA SER A 2 34.18 37.53 39.59
C SER A 2 33.50 37.87 38.25
N GLY A 3 34.07 37.40 37.14
CA GLY A 3 33.44 37.43 35.82
C GLY A 3 32.90 36.04 35.49
N GLY A 4 31.58 35.91 35.46
CA GLY A 4 30.88 34.65 35.14
C GLY A 4 30.89 34.34 33.64
N VAL A 5 30.97 33.06 33.33
CA VAL A 5 30.80 32.45 32.00
C VAL A 5 29.30 32.44 31.66
N PRO A 6 28.87 32.78 30.43
CA PRO A 6 27.46 32.70 30.06
C PRO A 6 27.04 31.24 29.84
N GLU A 7 25.92 30.85 30.45
CA GLU A 7 25.28 29.55 30.27
C GLU A 7 24.81 29.36 28.82
N GLU A 8 25.09 28.18 28.25
CA GLU A 8 24.59 27.73 26.94
C GLU A 8 23.08 27.48 27.02
N GLY A 9 22.29 28.46 26.59
CA GLY A 9 20.84 28.31 26.40
C GLY A 9 20.52 27.40 25.21
N THR A 10 19.66 26.40 25.43
CA THR A 10 19.09 25.51 24.41
C THR A 10 18.16 26.29 23.47
N GLY A 11 18.72 26.97 22.47
CA GLY A 11 17.95 27.72 21.48
C GLY A 11 17.11 26.80 20.58
N MET A 12 15.81 27.08 20.46
CA MET A 12 14.90 26.39 19.53
C MET A 12 15.34 26.62 18.07
N LEU A 13 15.20 25.60 17.21
CA LEU A 13 15.43 25.72 15.77
C LEU A 13 14.10 25.80 15.02
N CYS A 14 14.05 26.59 13.94
CA CYS A 14 12.88 26.70 13.08
C CYS A 14 12.55 25.34 12.43
N PRO A 15 11.35 24.77 12.63
CA PRO A 15 11.01 23.44 12.13
C PRO A 15 10.97 23.36 10.59
N LYS A 16 10.84 24.51 9.90
CA LYS A 16 10.77 24.54 8.43
C LYS A 16 12.13 24.66 7.75
N CYS A 17 13.10 25.33 8.36
CA CYS A 17 14.39 25.61 7.70
C CYS A 17 15.64 25.41 8.57
N GLY A 18 15.48 25.01 9.83
CA GLY A 18 16.58 24.66 10.73
C GLY A 18 17.39 25.84 11.31
N ASN A 19 17.04 27.09 11.00
CA ASN A 19 17.72 28.25 11.60
C ASN A 19 17.42 28.39 13.09
N GLN A 20 18.43 28.77 13.87
CA GLN A 20 18.28 29.08 15.28
C GLN A 20 17.34 30.27 15.48
N LEU A 21 16.34 30.08 16.32
CA LEU A 21 15.34 31.07 16.64
C LEU A 21 15.74 31.80 17.93
N PRO A 22 15.68 33.15 17.95
CA PRO A 22 15.63 33.89 19.20
C PRO A 22 14.45 33.40 20.04
N GLU A 23 14.63 33.36 21.37
CA GLU A 23 13.67 32.78 22.33
C GLU A 23 12.25 33.40 22.25
N ALA A 24 12.14 34.62 21.71
CA ALA A 24 10.89 35.36 21.51
C ALA A 24 10.52 35.61 20.02
N ALA A 25 11.08 34.88 19.07
CA ALA A 25 10.80 35.12 17.65
C ALA A 25 9.40 34.60 17.24
N GLU A 26 8.50 35.50 16.86
CA GLU A 26 7.18 35.15 16.28
C GLU A 26 7.31 34.60 14.84
N PHE A 27 8.37 34.97 14.13
CA PHE A 27 8.66 34.53 12.77
C PHE A 27 10.12 34.15 12.62
N CYS A 28 10.40 33.08 11.87
CA CYS A 28 11.75 32.66 11.58
C CYS A 28 12.48 33.72 10.72
N PRO A 29 13.65 34.22 11.14
CA PRO A 29 14.38 35.22 10.36
C PRO A 29 14.87 34.68 9.01
N GLY A 30 15.09 33.37 8.89
CA GLY A 30 15.53 32.71 7.66
C GLY A 30 14.43 32.52 6.62
N CYS A 31 13.31 31.88 6.99
CA CYS A 31 12.25 31.50 6.03
C CYS A 31 10.91 32.23 6.22
N LYS A 32 10.86 33.23 7.11
CA LYS A 32 9.68 34.07 7.41
C LYS A 32 8.43 33.30 7.86
N SER A 33 8.57 32.04 8.22
CA SER A 33 7.44 31.22 8.68
C SER A 33 7.16 31.48 10.17
N PRO A 34 5.89 31.52 10.60
CA PRO A 34 5.53 31.79 11.99
C PRO A 34 5.99 30.66 12.92
N VAL A 35 6.44 31.01 14.12
CA VAL A 35 6.90 30.09 15.16
C VAL A 35 5.73 29.84 16.12
N ARG A 36 5.16 28.63 16.11
CA ARG A 36 4.10 28.26 17.06
C ARG A 36 4.72 28.06 18.46
N GLN A 37 4.45 28.97 19.40
CA GLN A 37 4.78 28.76 20.81
C GLN A 37 3.77 27.79 21.43
N GLY A 38 4.25 26.61 21.85
CA GLY A 38 3.43 25.63 22.56
C GLY A 38 3.30 26.00 24.04
N ASN A 39 2.20 26.65 24.42
CA ASN A 39 1.84 26.80 25.83
C ASN A 39 1.22 25.49 26.35
N ASN A 40 2.07 24.55 26.78
CA ASN A 40 1.69 23.49 27.72
C ASN A 40 2.27 23.84 29.09
N ALA A 41 1.55 24.69 29.83
CA ALA A 41 1.73 24.81 31.27
C ALA A 41 0.55 24.11 31.94
N GLN A 42 0.86 22.99 32.58
CA GLN A 42 -0.05 22.13 33.32
C GLN A 42 -0.26 22.75 34.72
N GLU A 43 -1.49 23.16 35.06
CA GLU A 43 -1.86 23.50 36.45
C GLU A 43 -1.99 22.22 37.31
N PRO A 44 -1.56 22.23 38.58
CA PRO A 44 -1.65 21.07 39.45
C PRO A 44 -2.96 21.01 40.26
N GLY A 45 -3.65 19.87 40.15
CA GLY A 45 -4.30 19.16 41.27
C GLY A 45 -5.69 19.59 41.73
N GLN A 46 -6.71 18.79 41.38
CA GLN A 46 -7.92 18.60 42.20
C GLN A 46 -8.15 17.10 42.50
N PRO A 47 -8.67 16.74 43.70
CA PRO A 47 -8.76 15.35 44.16
C PRO A 47 -9.93 14.56 43.54
N PRO A 48 -9.91 13.22 43.64
CA PRO A 48 -10.72 12.34 42.80
C PRO A 48 -12.18 12.30 43.25
N VAL A 49 -13.10 12.44 42.30
CA VAL A 49 -14.54 12.21 42.51
C VAL A 49 -14.88 10.80 42.05
N THR A 50 -15.38 10.02 43.01
CA THR A 50 -15.89 8.66 42.93
C THR A 50 -17.03 8.49 41.93
N ALA A 51 -17.07 7.31 41.31
CA ALA A 51 -18.02 6.86 40.30
C ALA A 51 -19.50 6.95 40.74
N ALA A 52 -20.36 7.37 39.81
CA ALA A 52 -21.81 7.28 39.93
C ALA A 52 -22.34 6.01 39.23
N PRO A 53 -23.28 5.27 39.84
CA PRO A 53 -23.78 3.99 39.35
C PRO A 53 -24.98 4.10 38.38
N GLU A 54 -25.20 2.99 37.67
CA GLU A 54 -26.31 2.69 36.76
C GLU A 54 -27.70 3.04 37.32
N LEU A 55 -28.54 3.63 36.47
CA LEU A 55 -29.96 3.87 36.73
C LEU A 55 -30.81 2.73 36.13
N SER A 56 -31.35 1.91 37.02
CA SER A 56 -32.40 0.92 36.76
C SER A 56 -33.81 1.56 36.72
N ALA A 57 -34.72 0.85 36.05
CA ALA A 57 -36.13 1.20 35.80
C ALA A 57 -36.97 1.58 37.04
N PRO A 58 -38.02 2.41 36.89
CA PRO A 58 -38.95 2.71 37.98
C PRO A 58 -40.14 1.75 38.04
N GLU A 59 -40.41 1.24 39.24
CA GLU A 59 -41.68 0.62 39.67
C GLU A 59 -42.33 1.48 40.79
N PRO A 60 -43.57 1.20 41.26
CA PRO A 60 -44.68 2.13 41.27
C PRO A 60 -44.88 2.88 42.61
N ALA A 61 -45.57 4.02 42.54
CA ALA A 61 -45.87 4.87 43.70
C ALA A 61 -47.06 4.35 44.56
N PRO A 62 -47.04 4.62 45.88
CA PRO A 62 -47.97 4.03 46.85
C PRO A 62 -49.32 4.76 46.96
N GLN A 63 -50.31 4.00 47.42
CA GLN A 63 -51.63 4.47 47.84
C GLN A 63 -51.53 5.32 49.11
N LEU A 64 -52.30 6.42 49.19
CA LEU A 64 -52.62 7.08 50.46
C LEU A 64 -54.03 7.66 50.47
N GLU A 65 -54.55 7.71 51.69
CA GLU A 65 -55.95 7.60 52.09
C GLU A 65 -56.83 8.85 51.96
N LYS A 66 -58.12 8.54 52.07
CA LYS A 66 -59.30 9.42 52.10
C LYS A 66 -59.23 10.53 53.16
N SER A 67 -59.68 11.71 52.76
CA SER A 67 -60.27 12.69 53.66
C SER A 67 -61.38 13.47 52.94
N ARG A 68 -62.62 13.32 53.41
CA ARG A 68 -63.82 14.03 52.93
C ARG A 68 -63.82 15.47 53.46
N LYS A 69 -64.17 16.46 52.62
CA LYS A 69 -65.00 17.63 53.00
C LYS A 69 -65.71 18.23 51.78
N LYS A 70 -66.91 18.75 52.05
CA LYS A 70 -68.00 19.13 51.13
C LYS A 70 -67.84 20.56 50.56
N LEU A 71 -68.76 20.89 49.64
CA LEU A 71 -69.15 22.22 49.10
C LEU A 71 -68.18 22.84 48.09
N ALA A 72 -68.58 23.66 47.12
CA ALA A 72 -69.77 23.84 46.28
C ALA A 72 -69.43 25.06 45.41
N VAL A 73 -69.64 24.96 44.09
CA VAL A 73 -70.09 26.03 43.15
C VAL A 73 -69.42 27.40 43.30
N GLY A 74 -68.68 27.94 42.33
CA GLY A 74 -68.89 27.92 40.89
C GLY A 74 -69.05 29.38 40.42
N LEU A 75 -68.04 29.92 39.74
CA LEU A 75 -68.05 31.09 38.83
C LEU A 75 -66.59 31.44 38.54
N GLY A 76 -66.00 30.85 37.51
CA GLY A 76 -64.59 31.06 37.17
C GLY A 76 -64.03 30.17 36.07
N VAL A 77 -64.78 29.15 35.63
CA VAL A 77 -64.32 28.21 34.60
C VAL A 77 -64.54 28.74 33.18
N GLY A 78 -65.54 29.61 32.95
CA GLY A 78 -65.82 30.14 31.62
C GLY A 78 -64.73 31.07 31.08
N LEU A 79 -64.17 31.95 31.93
CA LEU A 79 -63.15 32.90 31.48
C LEU A 79 -61.80 32.22 31.26
N THR A 80 -61.43 31.26 32.10
CA THR A 80 -60.17 30.52 32.01
C THR A 80 -60.15 29.56 30.82
N VAL A 81 -61.28 28.94 30.46
CA VAL A 81 -61.35 28.08 29.26
C VAL A 81 -61.25 28.92 27.99
N VAL A 82 -61.88 30.10 27.93
CA VAL A 82 -61.76 31.00 26.77
C VAL A 82 -60.35 31.58 26.66
N LEU A 83 -59.71 31.93 27.79
CA LEU A 83 -58.30 32.38 27.79
C LEU A 83 -57.33 31.26 27.42
N ILE A 84 -57.56 30.02 27.87
CA ILE A 84 -56.74 28.87 27.47
C ILE A 84 -56.93 28.54 25.99
N ILE A 85 -58.16 28.63 25.44
CA ILE A 85 -58.40 28.43 24.01
C ILE A 85 -57.78 29.57 23.19
N ALA A 86 -57.85 30.82 23.65
CA ALA A 86 -57.21 31.96 22.98
C ALA A 86 -55.68 31.90 23.06
N VAL A 87 -55.11 31.51 24.21
CA VAL A 87 -53.66 31.30 24.39
C VAL A 87 -53.21 30.08 23.59
N LEU A 88 -53.98 29.00 23.52
CA LEU A 88 -53.68 27.86 22.64
C LEU A 88 -53.78 28.27 21.16
N ALA A 89 -54.76 29.08 20.76
CA ALA A 89 -54.87 29.58 19.38
C ALA A 89 -53.75 30.55 19.01
N VAL A 90 -53.26 31.36 19.97
CA VAL A 90 -52.14 32.31 19.76
C VAL A 90 -50.77 31.63 19.88
N CYS A 91 -50.62 30.61 20.72
CA CYS A 91 -49.37 29.84 20.87
C CYS A 91 -49.23 28.69 19.87
N LEU A 92 -50.33 28.11 19.36
CA LEU A 92 -50.32 27.11 18.27
C LEU A 92 -50.55 27.74 16.90
N GLY A 93 -51.11 28.95 16.81
CA GLY A 93 -51.37 29.66 15.55
C GLY A 93 -50.15 29.84 14.65
N PRO A 94 -48.95 30.16 15.17
CA PRO A 94 -47.73 30.22 14.36
C PRO A 94 -47.17 28.83 13.98
N ARG A 95 -47.59 27.75 14.65
CA ARG A 95 -47.18 26.36 14.35
C ARG A 95 -48.18 25.58 13.48
N LEU A 96 -49.35 26.15 13.19
CA LEU A 96 -50.42 25.55 12.37
C LEU A 96 -50.37 25.90 10.87
N PHE A 97 -49.33 26.59 10.39
CA PHE A 97 -49.16 26.89 8.96
C PHE A 97 -48.24 25.92 8.21
N VAL A 98 -48.19 24.65 8.63
CA VAL A 98 -47.66 23.57 7.80
C VAL A 98 -48.82 23.01 6.97
N LYS A 99 -49.06 23.57 5.78
CA LYS A 99 -50.00 22.99 4.81
C LYS A 99 -49.37 21.71 4.26
N GLY A 100 -49.91 20.56 4.67
CA GLY A 100 -49.54 19.26 4.11
C GLY A 100 -50.79 18.50 3.66
N VAL A 101 -50.59 17.59 2.71
CA VAL A 101 -51.61 16.66 2.20
C VAL A 101 -51.07 15.25 2.38
N SER A 102 -51.94 14.30 2.70
CA SER A 102 -51.61 12.87 2.74
C SER A 102 -52.60 12.12 1.87
N ALA A 103 -52.11 11.13 1.14
CA ALA A 103 -52.90 10.31 0.23
C ALA A 103 -52.39 8.86 0.26
N VAL A 104 -53.29 7.93 -0.06
CA VAL A 104 -52.95 6.54 -0.31
C VAL A 104 -52.98 6.32 -1.83
N ILE A 105 -51.85 5.97 -2.41
CA ILE A 105 -51.73 5.65 -3.84
C ILE A 105 -52.02 4.17 -4.01
N LEU A 106 -52.96 3.84 -4.90
CA LEU A 106 -53.35 2.46 -5.21
C LEU A 106 -52.64 2.00 -6.49
N PRO A 107 -52.60 0.68 -6.78
CA PRO A 107 -51.95 0.15 -7.99
C PRO A 107 -52.47 0.71 -9.32
N GLY A 108 -53.67 1.29 -9.34
CA GLY A 108 -54.22 2.00 -10.50
C GLY A 108 -53.63 3.41 -10.72
N GLY A 109 -52.65 3.83 -9.91
CA GLY A 109 -52.08 5.17 -9.92
C GLY A 109 -52.81 6.13 -8.98
N GLY A 110 -52.44 7.40 -9.04
CA GLY A 110 -53.03 8.45 -8.21
C GLY A 110 -52.30 9.79 -8.33
N VAL A 111 -52.91 10.84 -7.79
CA VAL A 111 -52.32 12.19 -7.77
C VAL A 111 -52.30 12.70 -6.34
N VAL A 112 -51.15 13.23 -5.91
CA VAL A 112 -51.01 13.98 -4.65
C VAL A 112 -50.67 15.42 -5.02
N GLU A 113 -51.54 16.37 -4.68
CA GLU A 113 -51.35 17.76 -5.06
C GLU A 113 -51.51 18.75 -3.90
N LEU A 114 -50.67 19.77 -3.97
CA LEU A 114 -50.81 21.07 -3.33
C LEU A 114 -51.05 22.12 -4.44
N GLU A 115 -51.40 23.34 -4.05
CA GLU A 115 -51.65 24.46 -5.00
C GLU A 115 -50.48 24.73 -5.97
N ASP A 116 -49.26 24.37 -5.58
CA ASP A 116 -48.00 24.71 -6.25
C ASP A 116 -47.06 23.52 -6.49
N LEU A 117 -47.48 22.30 -6.16
CA LEU A 117 -46.75 21.05 -6.44
C LEU A 117 -47.74 19.91 -6.69
N LYS A 118 -47.50 19.11 -7.73
CA LYS A 118 -48.23 17.87 -8.01
C LYS A 118 -47.27 16.70 -8.18
N LEU A 119 -47.68 15.55 -7.68
CA LEU A 119 -47.03 14.25 -7.86
C LEU A 119 -48.05 13.32 -8.50
N GLU A 120 -47.73 12.81 -9.69
CA GLU A 120 -48.61 11.93 -10.45
C GLU A 120 -47.98 10.55 -10.59
N PHE A 121 -48.70 9.54 -10.13
CA PHE A 121 -48.35 8.13 -10.19
C PHE A 121 -49.22 7.49 -11.28
N GLY A 122 -48.57 6.92 -12.29
CA GLY A 122 -49.18 6.12 -13.34
C GLY A 122 -49.73 4.78 -12.86
N SER A 123 -50.55 4.16 -13.70
CA SER A 123 -51.11 2.84 -13.43
C SER A 123 -50.00 1.78 -13.49
N GLY A 124 -49.85 1.01 -12.41
CA GLY A 124 -48.79 0.01 -12.27
C GLY A 124 -47.48 0.54 -11.67
N ASP A 125 -47.42 1.82 -11.28
CA ASP A 125 -46.23 2.39 -10.65
C ASP A 125 -46.03 1.93 -9.20
N VAL A 126 -47.11 1.47 -8.56
CA VAL A 126 -47.08 0.82 -7.26
C VAL A 126 -47.75 -0.54 -7.34
N GLU A 127 -47.12 -1.58 -6.81
CA GLU A 127 -47.69 -2.95 -6.80
C GLU A 127 -48.68 -3.15 -5.63
N GLU A 128 -48.49 -2.39 -4.56
CA GLU A 128 -49.33 -2.37 -3.36
C GLU A 128 -49.70 -0.92 -3.00
N PRO A 129 -50.73 -0.71 -2.17
CA PRO A 129 -51.01 0.62 -1.63
C PRO A 129 -49.80 1.24 -0.92
N VAL A 130 -49.50 2.51 -1.23
CA VAL A 130 -48.40 3.32 -0.66
C VAL A 130 -48.97 4.58 -0.03
N ASN A 131 -48.57 4.91 1.21
CA ASN A 131 -48.90 6.17 1.85
C ASN A 131 -47.87 7.24 1.44
N VAL A 132 -48.39 8.33 0.88
CA VAL A 132 -47.61 9.49 0.47
C VAL A 132 -48.08 10.70 1.26
N ARG A 133 -47.15 11.40 1.90
CA ARG A 133 -47.38 12.68 2.56
C ARG A 133 -46.52 13.74 1.93
N LEU A 134 -47.17 14.83 1.55
CA LEU A 134 -46.52 16.00 0.99
C LEU A 134 -46.66 17.19 1.95
N THR A 135 -45.56 17.82 2.31
CA THR A 135 -45.51 18.88 3.31
C THR A 135 -44.84 20.12 2.74
N ARG A 136 -45.54 21.27 2.73
CA ARG A 136 -44.95 22.56 2.33
C ARG A 136 -44.15 23.15 3.49
N LEU A 137 -42.91 23.53 3.21
CA LEU A 137 -41.93 24.11 4.13
C LEU A 137 -41.44 25.47 3.61
N LYS A 138 -41.08 26.39 4.51
CA LYS A 138 -40.41 27.64 4.15
C LYS A 138 -38.89 27.42 4.18
N PRO A 139 -38.14 27.79 3.13
CA PRO A 139 -36.67 27.76 3.17
C PRO A 139 -36.15 28.68 4.29
N GLY A 140 -35.11 28.26 5.02
CA GLY A 140 -34.40 29.12 5.97
C GLY A 140 -33.59 30.20 5.24
N GLY A 141 -33.34 31.32 5.91
CA GLY A 141 -32.65 32.49 5.31
C GLY A 141 -31.21 32.21 4.89
N ASP A 142 -30.42 31.60 5.78
CA ASP A 142 -28.97 31.36 5.57
C ASP A 142 -28.66 30.01 4.88
N SER A 143 -29.69 29.23 4.51
CA SER A 143 -29.60 27.89 3.92
C SER A 143 -30.38 27.76 2.61
N ARG A 144 -30.71 28.89 1.98
CA ARG A 144 -31.39 28.89 0.67
C ARG A 144 -30.40 28.43 -0.41
N PRO A 145 -30.64 27.30 -1.10
CA PRO A 145 -29.67 26.81 -2.06
C PRO A 145 -29.57 27.72 -3.30
N ASP A 146 -28.37 27.80 -3.86
CA ASP A 146 -28.08 28.57 -5.07
C ASP A 146 -29.01 28.19 -6.24
N GLY A 147 -29.46 29.20 -7.00
CA GLY A 147 -30.32 29.00 -8.17
C GLY A 147 -31.78 28.69 -7.85
N LEU A 148 -32.22 28.75 -6.59
CA LEU A 148 -33.60 28.40 -6.23
C LEU A 148 -34.67 29.29 -6.89
N LEU A 149 -35.58 28.68 -7.64
CA LEU A 149 -36.73 29.33 -8.28
C LEU A 149 -38.04 29.18 -7.49
N SER A 150 -38.27 28.04 -6.82
CA SER A 150 -39.51 27.83 -6.09
C SER A 150 -39.58 28.72 -4.84
N THR A 151 -40.81 29.11 -4.48
CA THR A 151 -41.05 29.93 -3.28
C THR A 151 -40.99 29.08 -2.00
N PHE A 152 -41.32 27.80 -2.11
CA PHE A 152 -41.36 26.86 -1.01
C PHE A 152 -40.43 25.66 -1.25
N LEU A 153 -40.08 25.02 -0.14
CA LEU A 153 -39.49 23.70 -0.07
C LEU A 153 -40.62 22.70 0.13
N TYR A 154 -40.57 21.52 -0.48
CA TYR A 154 -41.56 20.48 -0.22
C TYR A 154 -40.87 19.25 0.34
N ALA A 155 -41.36 18.71 1.45
CA ALA A 155 -40.95 17.41 1.95
C ALA A 155 -41.96 16.36 1.48
N LEU A 156 -41.45 15.32 0.83
CA LEU A 156 -42.17 14.16 0.31
C LEU A 156 -41.80 12.94 1.17
N ASP A 157 -42.73 12.50 2.00
CA ASP A 157 -42.62 11.29 2.79
C ASP A 157 -43.39 10.15 2.08
N ILE A 158 -42.73 9.03 1.81
CA ILE A 158 -43.29 7.85 1.16
C ILE A 158 -42.98 6.64 2.05
N ASP A 159 -43.99 5.86 2.44
CA ASP A 159 -43.83 4.75 3.40
C ASP A 159 -43.37 3.42 2.79
N LYS A 160 -43.09 3.40 1.48
CA LYS A 160 -42.54 2.27 0.73
C LYS A 160 -41.65 2.76 -0.43
N PRO A 161 -40.63 1.99 -0.85
CA PRO A 161 -39.86 2.31 -2.06
C PRO A 161 -40.72 2.31 -3.32
N ILE A 162 -40.44 3.23 -4.25
CA ILE A 162 -41.11 3.30 -5.56
C ILE A 162 -40.03 3.30 -6.64
N ASP A 163 -39.94 2.18 -7.36
CA ASP A 163 -38.94 1.89 -8.41
C ASP A 163 -39.42 2.24 -9.83
N LYS A 164 -40.53 2.98 -9.94
CA LYS A 164 -41.13 3.42 -11.19
C LYS A 164 -41.12 4.95 -11.30
N PRO A 165 -41.10 5.52 -12.51
CA PRO A 165 -41.14 6.97 -12.71
C PRO A 165 -42.42 7.58 -12.15
N VAL A 166 -42.28 8.71 -11.45
CA VAL A 166 -43.36 9.54 -10.92
C VAL A 166 -43.18 10.93 -11.53
N THR A 167 -44.27 11.51 -12.07
CA THR A 167 -44.22 12.85 -12.64
C THR A 167 -44.32 13.88 -11.52
N VAL A 168 -43.31 14.74 -11.40
CA VAL A 168 -43.26 15.86 -10.46
C VAL A 168 -43.52 17.15 -11.23
N ARG A 169 -44.52 17.92 -10.80
CA ARG A 169 -44.85 19.24 -11.38
C ARG A 169 -44.79 20.32 -10.31
N ILE A 170 -43.88 21.28 -10.43
CA ILE A 170 -43.77 22.43 -9.52
C ILE A 170 -44.20 23.69 -10.26
N LYS A 171 -45.05 24.52 -9.65
CA LYS A 171 -45.53 25.74 -10.30
C LYS A 171 -44.36 26.68 -10.60
N PHE A 172 -44.22 27.04 -11.87
CA PHE A 172 -43.12 27.87 -12.35
C PHE A 172 -43.45 29.36 -12.19
N PRO A 173 -42.54 30.19 -11.65
CA PRO A 173 -42.79 31.63 -11.53
C PRO A 173 -42.77 32.30 -12.91
N ALA A 174 -43.90 32.87 -13.35
CA ALA A 174 -44.02 33.55 -14.65
C ALA A 174 -43.05 34.75 -14.85
N SER A 175 -42.44 35.25 -13.77
CA SER A 175 -41.43 36.31 -13.80
C SER A 175 -40.03 35.83 -14.18
N ARG A 176 -39.83 34.53 -14.39
CA ARG A 176 -38.53 33.90 -14.69
C ARG A 176 -38.50 33.43 -16.14
N PRO A 177 -37.32 33.46 -16.79
CA PRO A 177 -37.19 32.93 -18.15
C PRO A 177 -37.40 31.41 -18.15
N GLU A 178 -38.22 30.90 -19.08
CA GLU A 178 -38.51 29.48 -19.28
C GLU A 178 -37.35 28.74 -19.97
N LYS A 179 -36.13 28.88 -19.43
CA LYS A 179 -34.94 28.20 -19.93
C LYS A 179 -34.18 27.63 -18.75
N ASN A 180 -33.56 26.46 -18.95
CA ASN A 180 -32.64 25.88 -17.99
C ASN A 180 -33.29 25.64 -16.61
N VAL A 181 -34.50 25.07 -16.62
CA VAL A 181 -35.24 24.78 -15.38
C VAL A 181 -34.97 23.32 -15.01
N MET A 182 -34.68 23.10 -13.73
CA MET A 182 -34.43 21.78 -13.17
C MET A 182 -35.30 21.53 -11.94
N ILE A 183 -35.70 20.28 -11.71
CA ILE A 183 -36.27 19.84 -10.43
C ILE A 183 -35.14 19.24 -9.61
N GLY A 184 -34.94 19.80 -8.42
CA GLY A 184 -33.97 19.29 -7.46
C GLY A 184 -34.63 18.36 -6.44
N LEU A 185 -34.03 17.19 -6.23
CA LEU A 185 -34.43 16.17 -5.27
C LEU A 185 -33.35 16.09 -4.20
N GLY A 186 -33.71 16.53 -3.00
CA GLY A 186 -32.85 16.70 -1.86
C GLY A 186 -32.97 15.58 -0.84
N ALA A 187 -31.83 15.20 -0.28
CA ALA A 187 -31.74 14.27 0.83
C ALA A 187 -31.09 14.97 2.04
N GLU A 188 -31.62 14.76 3.23
CA GLU A 188 -30.93 15.18 4.46
C GLU A 188 -29.63 14.41 4.63
N VAL A 189 -28.59 15.10 5.06
CA VAL A 189 -27.28 14.56 5.41
C VAL A 189 -26.77 15.18 6.71
N LYS A 190 -26.27 14.35 7.62
CA LYS A 190 -25.64 14.74 8.88
C LYS A 190 -24.15 15.03 8.68
N GLY A 191 -23.67 16.11 9.27
CA GLY A 191 -22.26 16.45 9.39
C GLY A 191 -21.51 15.47 10.29
N ALA A 192 -20.18 15.57 10.28
CA ALA A 192 -19.28 14.67 11.03
C ALA A 192 -19.44 14.77 12.56
N ASP A 193 -19.98 15.90 13.06
CA ASP A 193 -20.32 16.11 14.48
C ASP A 193 -21.66 15.48 14.89
N GLY A 194 -22.43 14.96 13.93
CA GLY A 194 -23.74 14.36 14.14
C GLY A 194 -24.88 15.36 14.41
N GLU A 195 -24.58 16.67 14.51
CA GLU A 195 -25.55 17.71 14.85
C GLU A 195 -25.96 18.57 13.64
N ASP A 196 -25.07 18.80 12.67
CA ASP A 196 -25.39 19.63 11.49
C ASP A 196 -26.15 18.82 10.42
N VAL A 197 -27.47 19.02 10.28
CA VAL A 197 -28.29 18.37 9.24
C VAL A 197 -28.49 19.32 8.06
N ARG A 198 -28.01 18.94 6.88
CA ARG A 198 -28.09 19.73 5.63
C ARG A 198 -28.79 18.95 4.52
N VAL A 199 -29.36 19.63 3.52
CA VAL A 199 -30.03 18.95 2.39
C VAL A 199 -29.14 19.02 1.15
N VAL A 200 -28.85 17.87 0.55
CA VAL A 200 -28.05 17.75 -0.67
C VAL A 200 -28.93 17.34 -1.84
N TYR A 201 -28.92 18.15 -2.90
CA TYR A 201 -29.81 18.01 -4.06
C TYR A 201 -29.12 17.34 -5.25
N ARG A 202 -29.84 16.46 -5.94
CA ARG A 202 -29.61 16.12 -7.35
C ARG A 202 -30.59 16.87 -8.23
N TYR A 203 -30.20 17.16 -9.45
CA TYR A 203 -31.02 17.91 -10.39
C TYR A 203 -31.42 17.04 -11.57
N VAL A 204 -32.68 17.13 -11.97
CA VAL A 204 -33.24 16.53 -13.18
C VAL A 204 -33.75 17.68 -14.05
N GLY A 205 -33.46 17.63 -15.36
CA GLY A 205 -33.98 18.60 -16.31
C GLY A 205 -35.51 18.63 -16.29
N ALA A 206 -36.10 19.81 -16.32
CA ALA A 206 -37.55 19.98 -16.29
C ALA A 206 -38.04 20.78 -17.49
N ASN A 207 -39.17 20.36 -18.05
CA ASN A 207 -39.87 21.08 -19.11
C ASN A 207 -40.85 22.06 -18.48
N ILE A 208 -41.00 23.25 -19.08
CA ILE A 208 -42.10 24.14 -18.70
C ILE A 208 -43.31 23.83 -19.56
N VAL A 209 -44.38 23.33 -18.94
CA VAL A 209 -45.65 23.00 -19.58
C VAL A 209 -46.76 23.71 -18.82
N ASP A 210 -47.52 24.58 -19.49
CA ASP A 210 -48.66 25.31 -18.92
C ASP A 210 -48.36 26.03 -17.58
N GLY A 211 -47.15 26.60 -17.45
CA GLY A 211 -46.70 27.28 -16.23
C GLY A 211 -46.26 26.36 -15.09
N TRP A 212 -46.00 25.08 -15.38
CA TRP A 212 -45.43 24.10 -14.45
C TRP A 212 -44.08 23.61 -14.94
N ALA A 213 -43.09 23.54 -14.06
CA ALA A 213 -41.87 22.79 -14.28
C ALA A 213 -42.15 21.32 -14.01
N GLU A 214 -41.99 20.48 -15.03
CA GLU A 214 -42.34 19.06 -15.05
C GLU A 214 -41.12 18.18 -15.31
N ALA A 215 -40.92 17.15 -14.49
CA ALA A 215 -39.94 16.10 -14.73
C ALA A 215 -40.44 14.74 -14.21
N GLU A 216 -39.97 13.66 -14.82
CA GLU A 216 -40.16 12.30 -14.31
C GLU A 216 -38.99 11.92 -13.40
N VAL A 217 -39.30 11.36 -12.23
CA VAL A 217 -38.31 10.98 -11.22
C VAL A 217 -38.63 9.59 -10.70
N VAL A 218 -37.64 8.75 -10.44
CA VAL A 218 -37.84 7.46 -9.78
C VAL A 218 -37.49 7.64 -8.29
N PRO A 219 -38.46 7.75 -7.36
CA PRO A 219 -38.19 8.11 -5.96
C PRO A 219 -37.13 7.25 -5.26
N SER A 220 -37.13 5.93 -5.52
CA SER A 220 -36.17 5.01 -4.90
C SER A 220 -34.71 5.23 -5.36
N ASP A 221 -34.48 5.77 -6.56
CA ASP A 221 -33.13 6.11 -7.04
C ASP A 221 -32.47 7.16 -6.14
N TYR A 222 -33.26 8.03 -5.50
CA TYR A 222 -32.81 9.12 -4.63
C TYR A 222 -32.85 8.74 -3.13
N ALA A 223 -33.74 7.80 -2.75
CA ALA A 223 -33.83 7.24 -1.40
C ALA A 223 -32.54 6.54 -0.95
N ASN A 224 -32.01 5.70 -1.83
CA ASN A 224 -30.80 4.93 -1.59
C ASN A 224 -29.57 5.83 -1.40
N GLU A 225 -29.55 6.97 -2.08
CA GLU A 225 -28.45 7.92 -2.06
C GLU A 225 -28.38 8.72 -0.75
N ALA A 226 -29.52 9.17 -0.24
CA ALA A 226 -29.61 9.83 1.06
C ALA A 226 -28.86 9.01 2.12
N LEU A 227 -29.13 7.71 2.18
CA LEU A 227 -28.56 6.75 3.14
C LEU A 227 -27.07 6.47 2.91
N ILE A 228 -26.65 6.37 1.64
CA ILE A 228 -25.24 6.12 1.26
C ILE A 228 -24.37 7.35 1.55
N GLN A 229 -24.89 8.55 1.34
CA GLN A 229 -24.19 9.83 1.61
C GLN A 229 -24.23 10.17 3.11
N LEU A 230 -25.36 9.91 3.80
CA LEU A 230 -25.55 10.10 5.26
C LEU A 230 -24.59 9.29 6.13
N ASN A 231 -24.26 8.07 5.70
CA ASN A 231 -23.57 7.08 6.54
C ASN A 231 -22.23 6.64 5.95
N ARG A 232 -21.64 7.42 5.03
CA ARG A 232 -20.38 7.05 4.37
C ARG A 232 -19.21 6.78 5.32
N PRO A 233 -19.05 7.46 6.46
CA PRO A 233 -18.06 7.09 7.49
C PRO A 233 -18.34 5.74 8.16
N LEU A 234 -19.62 5.35 8.29
CA LEU A 234 -20.03 4.08 8.88
C LEU A 234 -19.99 2.91 7.87
N LEU A 235 -20.13 3.22 6.56
CA LEU A 235 -19.92 2.25 5.47
C LEU A 235 -18.47 1.78 5.38
N SER A 236 -17.49 2.64 5.68
CA SER A 236 -16.07 2.24 5.83
C SER A 236 -15.79 1.38 7.07
N MET A 237 -16.80 1.16 7.94
CA MET A 237 -16.70 0.30 9.13
C MET A 237 -17.46 -1.02 8.99
N GLY A 238 -17.94 -1.37 7.79
CA GLY A 238 -18.56 -2.68 7.52
C GLY A 238 -19.96 -2.90 8.11
N VAL A 239 -20.65 -1.85 8.56
CA VAL A 239 -22.01 -1.97 9.10
C VAL A 239 -23.03 -2.05 7.96
N ALA A 240 -23.79 -3.14 7.89
CA ALA A 240 -24.90 -3.30 6.96
C ALA A 240 -26.13 -2.51 7.44
N TYR A 241 -26.76 -1.75 6.54
CA TYR A 241 -28.01 -1.04 6.83
C TYR A 241 -29.20 -1.76 6.21
N ALA A 242 -30.31 -1.81 6.97
CA ALA A 242 -31.63 -2.06 6.43
C ALA A 242 -32.09 -0.81 5.65
N GLN A 243 -32.67 -1.02 4.47
CA GLN A 243 -33.40 0.05 3.78
C GLN A 243 -34.46 0.61 4.75
N PRO A 244 -34.52 1.93 4.99
CA PRO A 244 -35.58 2.49 5.81
C PRO A 244 -36.89 2.16 5.13
N SER A 245 -37.86 1.67 5.91
CA SER A 245 -39.21 1.42 5.39
C SER A 245 -39.85 2.71 4.88
N ASN A 246 -39.42 3.88 5.39
CA ASN A 246 -39.95 5.19 5.00
C ASN A 246 -38.88 6.06 4.34
N LEU A 247 -39.21 6.61 3.18
CA LEU A 247 -38.42 7.56 2.41
C LEU A 247 -38.90 8.98 2.70
N ARG A 248 -37.98 9.90 3.04
CA ARG A 248 -38.24 11.34 3.07
C ARG A 248 -37.30 12.06 2.12
N MET A 249 -37.86 12.80 1.17
CA MET A 249 -37.13 13.59 0.18
C MET A 249 -37.59 15.04 0.17
N TYR A 250 -36.72 15.92 -0.28
CA TYR A 250 -36.98 17.35 -0.44
C TYR A 250 -37.09 17.68 -1.92
N VAL A 251 -38.09 18.45 -2.33
CA VAL A 251 -38.36 18.73 -3.74
C VAL A 251 -38.42 20.24 -3.95
N MET A 252 -37.74 20.75 -4.98
CA MET A 252 -37.70 22.18 -5.34
C MET A 252 -37.44 22.38 -6.83
N SER A 253 -37.70 23.58 -7.37
CA SER A 253 -37.31 23.96 -8.73
C SER A 253 -36.12 24.94 -8.73
N PHE A 254 -35.17 24.74 -9.64
CA PHE A 254 -33.91 25.48 -9.74
C PHE A 254 -33.67 26.05 -11.15
N ASP A 255 -32.93 27.15 -11.19
CA ASP A 255 -32.31 27.73 -12.36
C ASP A 255 -30.95 27.05 -12.53
N GLY A 256 -30.89 26.08 -13.43
CA GLY A 256 -29.76 25.18 -13.60
C GLY A 256 -29.53 24.88 -15.08
N SER A 257 -28.30 25.03 -15.54
CA SER A 257 -27.93 24.73 -16.92
C SER A 257 -27.26 23.36 -16.99
N ALA A 258 -27.47 22.68 -18.11
CA ALA A 258 -26.73 21.47 -18.47
C ALA A 258 -25.93 21.76 -19.74
N PHE A 259 -24.72 21.20 -19.80
CA PHE A 259 -23.89 21.18 -21.00
C PHE A 259 -23.64 19.72 -21.37
N PHE A 260 -23.92 19.38 -22.62
CA PHE A 260 -23.75 18.06 -23.19
C PHE A 260 -23.23 18.24 -24.61
N GLU A 261 -22.22 17.45 -24.99
CA GLU A 261 -21.73 17.42 -26.37
C GLU A 261 -22.37 16.23 -27.09
N ASP A 262 -22.91 16.47 -28.29
CA ASP A 262 -23.61 15.44 -29.06
C ASP A 262 -22.72 14.20 -29.28
N GLY A 263 -23.22 13.03 -28.87
CA GLY A 263 -22.47 11.76 -28.92
C GLY A 263 -21.52 11.53 -27.75
N GLY A 264 -21.48 12.44 -26.77
CA GLY A 264 -20.73 12.28 -25.53
C GLY A 264 -21.36 11.30 -24.53
N HIS A 265 -20.54 10.90 -23.57
CA HIS A 265 -20.85 10.00 -22.46
C HIS A 265 -21.13 10.76 -21.16
N PHE A 266 -20.86 12.06 -21.08
CA PHE A 266 -20.96 12.84 -19.84
C PHE A 266 -21.79 14.10 -20.03
N MET A 267 -22.63 14.42 -19.03
CA MET A 267 -23.45 15.62 -18.99
C MET A 267 -23.06 16.47 -17.77
N PHE A 268 -22.66 17.72 -18.00
CA PHE A 268 -22.24 18.64 -16.96
C PHE A 268 -23.40 19.53 -16.51
N ILE A 269 -23.80 19.44 -15.24
CA ILE A 269 -24.98 20.05 -14.65
C ILE A 269 -24.55 21.07 -13.61
N PHE A 270 -25.03 22.32 -13.69
CA PHE A 270 -24.61 23.40 -12.79
C PHE A 270 -25.69 24.46 -12.56
N PRO A 271 -25.71 25.14 -11.39
CA PRO A 271 -26.64 26.25 -11.16
C PRO A 271 -26.36 27.41 -12.12
N ALA A 272 -27.39 28.00 -12.73
CA ALA A 272 -27.23 29.07 -13.72
C ALA A 272 -26.59 30.35 -13.12
N SER A 273 -26.78 30.58 -11.82
CA SER A 273 -26.13 31.66 -11.07
C SER A 273 -24.62 31.48 -10.94
N SER A 274 -24.11 30.25 -11.10
CA SER A 274 -22.71 29.91 -10.85
C SER A 274 -21.75 30.38 -11.92
N LYS A 275 -22.26 30.84 -13.09
CA LYS A 275 -21.48 31.25 -14.27
C LYS A 275 -20.17 30.45 -14.44
N PRO A 276 -20.14 29.10 -14.45
CA PRO A 276 -19.00 28.47 -15.08
C PRO A 276 -18.95 29.01 -16.50
N ILE A 277 -17.79 29.52 -16.89
CA ILE A 277 -17.53 29.96 -18.25
C ILE A 277 -17.78 28.71 -19.10
N LYS A 278 -18.59 28.79 -20.16
CA LYS A 278 -19.00 27.62 -20.99
C LYS A 278 -17.80 26.77 -21.41
N GLU A 279 -16.66 27.43 -21.55
CA GLU A 279 -15.35 26.88 -21.82
C GLU A 279 -14.81 25.97 -20.70
N ASP A 280 -15.04 26.27 -19.41
CA ASP A 280 -14.66 25.40 -18.28
C ASP A 280 -15.49 24.12 -18.26
N ALA A 281 -16.81 24.23 -18.48
CA ALA A 281 -17.69 23.07 -18.59
C ALA A 281 -17.27 22.15 -19.74
N ARG A 282 -16.96 22.73 -20.91
CA ARG A 282 -16.43 21.99 -22.06
C ARG A 282 -15.10 21.32 -21.75
N ARG A 283 -14.18 22.02 -21.08
CA ARG A 283 -12.87 21.48 -20.72
C ARG A 283 -12.99 20.28 -19.79
N VAL A 284 -13.83 20.38 -18.76
CA VAL A 284 -14.12 19.27 -17.83
C VAL A 284 -14.73 18.07 -18.57
N LEU A 285 -15.73 18.29 -19.44
CA LEU A 285 -16.29 17.20 -20.25
C LEU A 285 -15.23 16.56 -21.16
N THR A 286 -14.35 17.37 -21.76
CA THR A 286 -13.24 16.87 -22.59
C THR A 286 -12.33 15.94 -21.77
N ASP A 287 -11.99 16.31 -20.54
CA ASP A 287 -11.17 15.48 -19.65
C ASP A 287 -11.86 14.15 -19.28
N PHE A 288 -13.17 14.17 -19.05
CA PHE A 288 -13.94 12.94 -18.82
C PHE A 288 -13.97 12.03 -20.04
N GLU A 289 -14.20 12.60 -21.23
CA GLU A 289 -14.17 11.86 -22.48
C GLU A 289 -12.78 11.29 -22.77
N ASP A 290 -11.71 12.03 -22.43
CA ASP A 290 -10.33 11.54 -22.48
C ASP A 290 -10.13 10.34 -21.54
N ALA A 291 -10.58 10.44 -20.28
CA ALA A 291 -10.48 9.34 -19.32
C ALA A 291 -11.27 8.11 -19.79
N TYR A 292 -12.49 8.31 -20.30
CA TYR A 292 -13.31 7.26 -20.90
C TYR A 292 -12.58 6.55 -22.05
N ARG A 293 -12.05 7.32 -23.01
CA ARG A 293 -11.30 6.76 -24.14
C ARG A 293 -10.02 6.05 -23.70
N ALA A 294 -9.30 6.60 -22.72
CA ALA A 294 -8.06 6.02 -22.22
C ALA A 294 -8.30 4.63 -21.61
N TYR A 295 -9.31 4.49 -20.75
CA TYR A 295 -9.64 3.20 -20.17
C TYR A 295 -10.25 2.24 -21.21
N LEU A 296 -11.08 2.72 -22.14
CA LEU A 296 -11.57 1.88 -23.24
C LEU A 296 -10.41 1.33 -24.09
N ALA A 297 -9.41 2.17 -24.41
CA ALA A 297 -8.22 1.77 -25.15
C ALA A 297 -7.34 0.77 -24.36
N GLY A 298 -7.33 0.87 -23.02
CA GLY A 298 -6.72 -0.12 -22.11
C GLY A 298 -7.49 -1.44 -22.00
N GLY A 299 -8.59 -1.62 -22.75
CA GLY A 299 -9.36 -2.87 -22.79
C GLY A 299 -10.42 -2.99 -21.69
N TYR A 300 -10.69 -1.92 -20.94
CA TYR A 300 -11.80 -1.88 -19.99
C TYR A 300 -13.15 -1.77 -20.72
N ILE A 301 -14.21 -2.34 -20.12
CA ILE A 301 -15.57 -2.35 -20.69
C ILE A 301 -16.55 -1.62 -19.76
N TYR A 302 -17.63 -1.12 -20.38
CA TYR A 302 -18.72 -0.40 -19.70
C TYR A 302 -20.07 -1.13 -19.83
N SER A 303 -20.06 -2.44 -20.13
CA SER A 303 -21.25 -3.20 -20.52
C SER A 303 -22.29 -3.37 -19.40
N LYS A 304 -21.93 -3.14 -18.13
CA LYS A 304 -22.90 -3.15 -17.02
C LYS A 304 -23.66 -1.84 -16.90
N ARG A 305 -23.25 -0.79 -17.62
CA ARG A 305 -23.97 0.47 -17.67
C ARG A 305 -24.98 0.46 -18.82
N THR A 306 -26.24 0.64 -18.49
CA THR A 306 -27.39 0.64 -19.40
C THR A 306 -27.94 2.04 -19.66
N LYS A 307 -27.55 3.03 -18.85
CA LYS A 307 -28.01 4.43 -18.95
C LYS A 307 -26.87 5.38 -19.34
N TRP A 308 -27.10 6.28 -20.30
CA TRP A 308 -26.19 7.36 -20.68
C TRP A 308 -26.99 8.64 -20.96
N PRO A 309 -26.40 9.85 -20.81
CA PRO A 309 -25.04 10.15 -20.35
C PRO A 309 -24.83 9.94 -18.84
N PHE A 310 -23.59 10.12 -18.36
CA PHE A 310 -23.20 10.09 -16.95
C PHE A 310 -23.23 11.50 -16.36
N ASP A 311 -23.91 11.68 -15.23
CA ASP A 311 -24.15 13.00 -14.66
C ASP A 311 -22.93 13.51 -13.86
N VAL A 312 -22.49 14.72 -14.20
CA VAL A 312 -21.40 15.45 -13.54
C VAL A 312 -21.97 16.76 -12.99
N TYR A 313 -22.07 16.89 -11.68
CA TYR A 313 -22.66 18.06 -11.02
C TYR A 313 -21.59 19.03 -10.50
N LEU A 314 -21.71 20.32 -10.83
CA LEU A 314 -20.96 21.38 -10.17
C LEU A 314 -21.64 21.80 -8.87
N ARG A 315 -20.91 21.78 -7.75
CA ARG A 315 -21.44 22.10 -6.42
C ARG A 315 -20.50 22.99 -5.63
N SER A 316 -21.03 23.80 -4.71
CA SER A 316 -20.20 24.39 -3.65
C SER A 316 -19.97 23.33 -2.59
N ILE A 317 -18.79 22.69 -2.59
CA ILE A 317 -18.49 21.58 -1.67
C ILE A 317 -18.38 22.06 -0.19
N SER A 318 -18.30 23.37 0.05
CA SER A 318 -18.40 23.98 1.40
C SER A 318 -19.81 23.93 2.01
N GLU A 319 -20.85 23.69 1.20
CA GLU A 319 -22.25 23.67 1.64
C GLU A 319 -22.81 22.24 1.64
N GLY A 320 -22.41 21.45 2.63
CA GLY A 320 -23.06 20.16 2.94
C GLY A 320 -22.15 18.96 2.83
N ILE A 321 -22.10 18.16 3.92
CA ILE A 321 -21.39 16.87 4.06
C ILE A 321 -19.86 16.96 4.08
N PHE A 322 -19.28 17.87 3.31
CA PHE A 322 -17.86 17.83 2.98
C PHE A 322 -16.98 18.83 3.75
N ALA A 323 -17.51 19.54 4.75
CA ALA A 323 -16.70 20.35 5.65
C ALA A 323 -15.64 19.50 6.41
N ALA A 324 -15.92 18.22 6.69
CA ALA A 324 -14.93 17.27 7.20
C ALA A 324 -13.86 16.88 6.15
N TYR A 325 -14.16 17.04 4.86
CA TYR A 325 -13.20 16.86 3.75
C TYR A 325 -12.39 18.13 3.48
N GLU A 326 -12.92 19.32 3.80
CA GLU A 326 -12.16 20.58 3.75
C GLU A 326 -10.98 20.59 4.73
N GLU A 327 -11.13 19.99 5.92
CA GLU A 327 -10.02 19.83 6.89
C GLU A 327 -8.95 18.82 6.43
N THR A 328 -9.28 17.91 5.51
CA THR A 328 -8.36 16.89 4.97
C THR A 328 -7.79 17.25 3.60
N GLY A 329 -8.08 18.45 3.08
CA GLY A 329 -7.55 18.94 1.79
C GLY A 329 -8.27 18.42 0.54
N TRP A 330 -9.36 17.67 0.68
CA TRP A 330 -10.14 17.12 -0.43
C TRP A 330 -11.12 18.16 -0.99
N ARG A 331 -10.60 19.03 -1.86
CA ARG A 331 -11.37 20.16 -2.41
C ARG A 331 -12.09 19.89 -3.73
N ASN A 332 -11.89 18.73 -4.37
CA ASN A 332 -12.09 18.65 -5.82
C ASN A 332 -13.31 17.84 -6.30
N MET A 333 -13.42 16.54 -5.98
CA MET A 333 -14.41 15.65 -6.63
C MET A 333 -14.89 14.48 -5.74
N VAL A 334 -16.08 13.94 -6.02
CA VAL A 334 -16.65 12.76 -5.34
C VAL A 334 -17.54 11.93 -6.28
N LEU A 335 -17.33 10.61 -6.39
CA LEU A 335 -18.20 9.68 -7.12
C LEU A 335 -19.26 8.96 -6.25
N GLY A 336 -20.48 8.83 -6.79
CA GLY A 336 -21.48 7.82 -6.43
C GLY A 336 -21.29 6.51 -7.23
N ARG A 337 -20.91 5.41 -6.56
CA ARG A 337 -20.38 4.16 -7.17
C ARG A 337 -21.44 3.19 -7.76
N GLN A 338 -22.51 3.69 -8.36
CA GLN A 338 -23.56 2.86 -8.98
C GLN A 338 -23.42 2.86 -10.51
N PRO A 339 -23.41 1.71 -11.21
CA PRO A 339 -23.23 1.66 -12.66
C PRO A 339 -24.29 2.44 -13.44
N ASP A 340 -25.57 2.38 -13.03
CA ASP A 340 -26.68 2.99 -13.76
C ASP A 340 -27.21 4.29 -13.15
N ASN A 341 -27.00 4.50 -11.85
CA ASN A 341 -27.49 5.69 -11.13
C ASN A 341 -26.34 6.51 -10.49
N GLY A 342 -25.10 6.21 -10.89
CA GLY A 342 -23.89 6.91 -10.45
C GLY A 342 -23.79 8.31 -11.02
N PHE A 343 -23.07 9.17 -10.29
CA PHE A 343 -22.86 10.57 -10.60
C PHE A 343 -21.54 11.05 -10.00
N ILE A 344 -20.98 12.13 -10.54
CA ILE A 344 -19.77 12.76 -10.01
C ILE A 344 -20.09 14.17 -9.59
N ASN A 345 -19.70 14.54 -8.37
CA ASN A 345 -19.71 15.94 -7.93
C ASN A 345 -18.35 16.55 -8.15
N ILE A 346 -18.31 17.79 -8.65
CA ILE A 346 -17.12 18.62 -8.79
C ILE A 346 -17.31 19.89 -7.96
N SER A 347 -16.27 20.31 -7.26
CA SER A 347 -16.28 21.56 -6.52
C SER A 347 -16.19 22.77 -7.42
N LYS A 348 -17.00 23.78 -7.12
CA LYS A 348 -16.87 25.12 -7.69
C LYS A 348 -15.49 25.71 -7.40
N ALA A 349 -14.93 25.46 -6.21
CA ALA A 349 -13.57 25.90 -5.86
C ALA A 349 -12.50 25.24 -6.76
N ALA A 350 -12.69 23.99 -7.17
CA ALA A 350 -11.75 23.29 -8.04
C ALA A 350 -11.70 23.88 -9.47
N LEU A 351 -12.77 24.55 -9.90
CA LEU A 351 -12.76 25.31 -11.16
C LEU A 351 -12.09 26.68 -11.03
N SER A 352 -12.11 27.29 -9.84
CA SER A 352 -11.64 28.66 -9.61
C SER A 352 -10.25 28.79 -8.98
N GLU A 353 -9.77 27.81 -8.22
CA GLU A 353 -8.56 27.92 -7.38
C GLU A 353 -7.35 27.07 -7.83
N GLY A 354 -7.42 26.30 -8.92
CA GLY A 354 -6.49 25.18 -9.12
C GLY A 354 -5.65 25.14 -10.40
N ASP A 355 -4.49 24.48 -10.30
CA ASP A 355 -3.80 23.84 -11.42
C ASP A 355 -4.76 22.83 -12.06
N HIS A 356 -5.18 23.10 -13.30
CA HIS A 356 -6.12 22.27 -14.04
C HIS A 356 -5.69 20.79 -14.11
N ASN A 357 -4.39 20.51 -14.05
CA ASN A 357 -3.88 19.13 -14.03
C ASN A 357 -4.34 18.34 -12.80
N ILE A 358 -4.54 19.00 -11.66
CA ILE A 358 -5.03 18.35 -10.43
C ILE A 358 -6.50 17.94 -10.60
N LEU A 359 -7.31 18.80 -11.24
CA LEU A 359 -8.70 18.45 -11.55
C LEU A 359 -8.74 17.29 -12.56
N ARG A 360 -7.94 17.37 -13.62
CA ARG A 360 -7.83 16.30 -14.62
C ARG A 360 -7.38 14.98 -14.02
N SER A 361 -6.38 14.97 -13.12
CA SER A 361 -5.95 13.73 -12.45
C SER A 361 -7.06 13.17 -11.55
N SER A 362 -7.79 14.03 -10.84
CA SER A 362 -8.95 13.64 -10.02
C SER A 362 -10.08 13.03 -10.87
N ILE A 363 -10.29 13.54 -12.09
CA ILE A 363 -11.24 12.96 -13.05
C ILE A 363 -10.85 11.52 -13.39
N PHE A 364 -9.57 11.27 -13.68
CA PHE A 364 -9.10 9.92 -13.98
C PHE A 364 -9.27 8.98 -12.78
N HIS A 365 -8.96 9.45 -11.56
CA HIS A 365 -9.16 8.71 -10.32
C HIS A 365 -10.63 8.31 -10.13
N GLU A 366 -11.53 9.29 -10.05
CA GLU A 366 -12.93 9.07 -9.74
C GLU A 366 -13.64 8.31 -10.87
N TRP A 367 -13.31 8.59 -12.13
CA TRP A 367 -13.87 7.82 -13.25
C TRP A 367 -13.42 6.36 -13.21
N PHE A 368 -12.20 6.07 -12.76
CA PHE A 368 -11.75 4.69 -12.64
C PHE A 368 -12.59 3.88 -11.64
N HIS A 369 -13.10 4.48 -10.57
CA HIS A 369 -14.04 3.77 -9.69
C HIS A 369 -15.35 3.38 -10.39
N ALA A 370 -15.82 4.17 -11.36
CA ALA A 370 -16.96 3.78 -12.20
C ALA A 370 -16.58 2.63 -13.15
N VAL A 371 -15.36 2.64 -13.70
CA VAL A 371 -14.80 1.52 -14.47
C VAL A 371 -14.75 0.24 -13.64
N GLN A 372 -14.17 0.29 -12.43
CA GLN A 372 -14.07 -0.83 -11.49
C GLN A 372 -15.44 -1.43 -11.15
N SER A 373 -16.48 -0.59 -11.05
CA SER A 373 -17.84 -1.03 -10.76
C SER A 373 -18.47 -1.89 -11.88
N ASN A 374 -17.86 -1.95 -13.06
CA ASN A 374 -18.24 -2.91 -14.10
C ASN A 374 -17.72 -4.33 -13.83
N TYR A 375 -16.81 -4.51 -12.87
CA TYR A 375 -16.17 -5.79 -12.57
C TYR A 375 -16.41 -6.26 -11.12
N THR A 376 -16.78 -5.35 -10.23
CA THR A 376 -16.98 -5.66 -8.81
C THR A 376 -18.45 -5.59 -8.41
N THR A 377 -18.82 -6.44 -7.45
CA THR A 377 -20.06 -6.35 -6.68
C THR A 377 -19.71 -6.10 -5.22
N LYS A 378 -20.69 -5.80 -4.36
CA LYS A 378 -20.44 -5.57 -2.92
C LYS A 378 -19.64 -6.70 -2.25
N GLY A 379 -19.78 -7.95 -2.69
CA GLY A 379 -19.08 -9.11 -2.14
C GLY A 379 -17.69 -9.40 -2.75
N SER A 380 -17.31 -8.74 -3.85
CA SER A 380 -16.03 -8.95 -4.54
C SER A 380 -15.15 -7.70 -4.59
N ARG A 381 -15.48 -6.66 -3.83
CA ARG A 381 -14.68 -5.43 -3.71
C ARG A 381 -13.50 -5.63 -2.76
N SER A 382 -12.44 -4.88 -3.01
CA SER A 382 -11.36 -4.64 -2.08
C SER A 382 -11.06 -3.15 -2.08
N GLU A 383 -11.44 -2.45 -1.01
CA GLU A 383 -11.28 -1.00 -0.90
C GLU A 383 -9.81 -0.57 -1.05
N TRP A 384 -8.85 -1.30 -0.49
CA TRP A 384 -7.44 -0.93 -0.67
C TRP A 384 -6.99 -1.06 -2.13
N PHE A 385 -7.42 -2.10 -2.85
CA PHE A 385 -6.99 -2.32 -4.24
C PHE A 385 -7.70 -1.37 -5.20
N ASP A 386 -8.99 -1.11 -4.97
CA ASP A 386 -9.78 -0.14 -5.71
C ASP A 386 -9.13 1.27 -5.62
N GLU A 387 -8.77 1.72 -4.42
CA GLU A 387 -8.09 3.01 -4.26
C GLU A 387 -6.65 2.99 -4.81
N ALA A 388 -5.87 1.94 -4.57
CA ALA A 388 -4.49 1.87 -5.03
C ALA A 388 -4.39 2.00 -6.57
N THR A 389 -5.31 1.34 -7.28
CA THR A 389 -5.35 1.38 -8.75
C THR A 389 -5.91 2.69 -9.30
N ALA A 390 -6.88 3.31 -8.61
CA ALA A 390 -7.35 4.66 -8.96
C ALA A 390 -6.26 5.74 -8.75
N THR A 391 -5.59 5.72 -7.60
CA THR A 391 -4.46 6.61 -7.28
C THR A 391 -3.27 6.38 -8.20
N TYR A 392 -3.04 5.14 -8.66
CA TYR A 392 -2.02 4.85 -9.67
C TYR A 392 -2.27 5.64 -10.97
N HIS A 393 -3.47 5.53 -11.54
CA HIS A 393 -3.85 6.27 -12.75
C HIS A 393 -3.86 7.78 -12.54
N GLU A 394 -4.28 8.24 -11.36
CA GLU A 394 -4.17 9.65 -10.98
C GLU A 394 -2.72 10.15 -11.05
N GLY A 395 -1.78 9.41 -10.45
CA GLY A 395 -0.37 9.76 -10.46
C GLY A 395 0.23 9.78 -11.86
N LEU A 396 -0.16 8.84 -12.74
CA LEU A 396 0.27 8.84 -14.15
C LEU A 396 -0.13 10.13 -14.87
N VAL A 397 -1.36 10.61 -14.66
CA VAL A 397 -1.85 11.85 -15.27
C VAL A 397 -1.18 13.08 -14.65
N LEU A 398 -0.97 13.06 -13.33
CA LEU A 398 -0.34 14.16 -12.60
C LEU A 398 1.18 14.25 -12.84
N GLY A 399 1.81 13.13 -13.25
CA GLY A 399 3.25 13.00 -13.43
C GLY A 399 4.05 12.95 -12.11
N LYS A 400 3.37 12.81 -10.97
CA LYS A 400 3.95 12.71 -9.62
C LYS A 400 2.99 11.99 -8.67
N ILE A 401 3.50 11.56 -7.52
CA ILE A 401 2.67 11.00 -6.44
C ILE A 401 1.59 12.02 -5.98
N PRO A 402 0.31 11.62 -5.91
CA PRO A 402 -0.73 12.48 -5.35
C PRO A 402 -0.49 12.82 -3.87
N GLU A 403 -0.89 14.02 -3.43
CA GLU A 403 -0.58 14.52 -2.07
C GLU A 403 -1.18 13.65 -0.95
N HIS A 404 -2.38 13.10 -1.16
CA HIS A 404 -3.02 12.20 -0.18
C HIS A 404 -2.31 10.84 -0.09
N ALA A 405 -1.72 10.36 -1.19
CA ALA A 405 -0.89 9.15 -1.21
C ALA A 405 0.45 9.42 -0.51
N GLU A 406 1.05 10.58 -0.75
CA GLU A 406 2.25 11.04 -0.07
C GLU A 406 2.04 11.12 1.46
N GLY A 407 0.90 11.64 1.91
CA GLY A 407 0.54 11.72 3.34
C GLY A 407 0.29 10.37 4.02
N THR A 408 0.13 9.28 3.27
CA THR A 408 -0.10 7.92 3.79
C THR A 408 1.05 6.95 3.49
N ARG A 409 2.09 7.39 2.79
CA ARG A 409 3.15 6.54 2.23
C ARG A 409 3.82 5.60 3.25
N ALA A 410 3.99 6.01 4.52
CA ALA A 410 4.63 5.18 5.55
C ALA A 410 3.91 3.84 5.78
N MET A 411 2.59 3.79 5.54
CA MET A 411 1.79 2.55 5.64
C MET A 411 2.22 1.46 4.65
N ILE A 412 3.07 1.78 3.66
CA ILE A 412 3.58 0.78 2.72
C ILE A 412 4.49 -0.24 3.40
N PHE A 413 5.18 0.15 4.47
CA PHE A 413 6.06 -0.72 5.24
C PHE A 413 5.27 -1.80 6.00
N ASP A 414 3.97 -1.62 6.22
CA ASP A 414 3.12 -2.58 6.93
C ASP A 414 2.72 -3.82 6.11
N GLY A 415 3.04 -3.83 4.82
CA GLY A 415 2.82 -4.98 3.96
C GLY A 415 2.37 -4.59 2.55
N ILE A 416 2.81 -5.36 1.57
CA ILE A 416 2.34 -5.27 0.18
C ILE A 416 0.81 -5.37 0.12
N TYR A 417 0.27 -6.39 0.80
CA TYR A 417 -1.16 -6.45 1.06
C TYR A 417 -1.45 -5.72 2.36
N SER A 418 -2.51 -4.92 2.34
CA SER A 418 -2.92 -4.21 3.53
C SER A 418 -3.45 -5.19 4.57
N PRO A 419 -3.07 -5.03 5.86
CA PRO A 419 -3.76 -5.73 6.95
C PRO A 419 -5.22 -5.31 7.09
N GLU A 420 -5.56 -4.11 6.60
CA GLU A 420 -6.91 -3.54 6.64
C GLU A 420 -7.40 -3.16 5.24
N ASP A 421 -8.61 -3.57 4.87
CA ASP A 421 -9.20 -3.16 3.59
C ASP A 421 -9.81 -1.76 3.71
N THR A 422 -8.97 -0.72 3.60
CA THR A 422 -9.37 0.69 3.74
C THR A 422 -8.79 1.57 2.64
N ARG A 423 -9.40 2.75 2.45
CA ARG A 423 -8.93 3.72 1.44
C ARG A 423 -7.52 4.23 1.67
N ARG A 424 -7.21 4.60 2.93
CA ARG A 424 -5.88 5.11 3.30
C ARG A 424 -4.80 4.09 3.00
N ALA A 425 -5.09 2.81 3.24
CA ALA A 425 -4.18 1.73 2.90
C ALA A 425 -3.99 1.58 1.38
N GLY A 426 -5.03 1.81 0.59
CA GLY A 426 -4.95 1.81 -0.87
C GLY A 426 -4.13 2.96 -1.44
N TYR A 427 -4.34 4.18 -0.95
CA TYR A 427 -3.53 5.35 -1.36
C TYR A 427 -2.02 5.11 -1.19
N ALA A 428 -1.61 4.56 -0.05
CA ALA A 428 -0.21 4.21 0.21
C ALA A 428 0.32 3.11 -0.75
N ARG A 429 -0.56 2.24 -1.25
CA ARG A 429 -0.23 1.08 -2.09
C ARG A 429 -0.31 1.33 -3.58
N ALA A 430 -0.58 2.57 -4.02
CA ALA A 430 -0.36 2.96 -5.43
C ALA A 430 1.09 2.67 -5.89
N LEU A 431 2.05 2.74 -4.96
CA LEU A 431 3.45 2.32 -5.16
C LEU A 431 3.60 0.84 -5.57
N VAL A 432 2.76 -0.05 -5.04
CA VAL A 432 2.77 -1.48 -5.40
C VAL A 432 2.29 -1.63 -6.83
N ILE A 433 1.22 -0.93 -7.20
CA ILE A 433 0.64 -0.97 -8.55
C ILE A 433 1.66 -0.47 -9.57
N ASP A 434 2.33 0.64 -9.28
CA ASP A 434 3.39 1.20 -10.11
C ASP A 434 4.59 0.25 -10.28
N PHE A 435 5.08 -0.34 -9.18
CA PHE A 435 6.15 -1.33 -9.25
C PHE A 435 5.79 -2.55 -10.10
N LEU A 436 4.56 -3.04 -9.96
CA LEU A 436 4.11 -4.19 -10.73
C LEU A 436 3.95 -3.84 -12.22
N ALA A 437 3.46 -2.64 -12.52
CA ALA A 437 3.37 -2.16 -13.90
C ALA A 437 4.75 -2.09 -14.56
N ASP A 438 5.76 -1.56 -13.87
CA ASP A 438 7.15 -1.56 -14.34
C ASP A 438 7.70 -3.00 -14.49
N LYS A 439 7.49 -3.85 -13.47
CA LYS A 439 7.96 -5.25 -13.47
C LYS A 439 7.40 -6.06 -14.64
N PHE A 440 6.14 -5.84 -15.01
CA PHE A 440 5.49 -6.53 -16.11
C PHE A 440 5.56 -5.77 -17.44
N GLY A 441 6.11 -4.56 -17.46
CA GLY A 441 6.13 -3.67 -18.61
C GLY A 441 4.74 -3.20 -19.08
N SER A 442 3.70 -3.41 -18.27
CA SER A 442 2.31 -3.04 -18.53
C SER A 442 1.46 -3.10 -17.26
N ASP A 443 0.35 -2.38 -17.24
CA ASP A 443 -0.67 -2.41 -16.18
C ASP A 443 -1.81 -3.41 -16.45
N ASP A 444 -1.67 -4.28 -17.46
CA ASP A 444 -2.65 -5.32 -17.84
C ASP A 444 -3.05 -6.25 -16.68
N PHE A 445 -2.17 -6.42 -15.69
CA PHE A 445 -2.46 -7.22 -14.50
C PHE A 445 -3.64 -6.65 -13.69
N ILE A 446 -3.86 -5.32 -13.73
CA ILE A 446 -4.99 -4.65 -13.07
C ILE A 446 -6.30 -5.15 -13.67
N LEU A 447 -6.44 -5.08 -14.99
CA LEU A 447 -7.62 -5.58 -15.70
C LEU A 447 -7.81 -7.09 -15.49
N LYS A 448 -6.71 -7.86 -15.48
CA LYS A 448 -6.76 -9.31 -15.18
C LYS A 448 -7.32 -9.57 -13.76
N ALA A 449 -6.88 -8.82 -12.76
CA ALA A 449 -7.41 -8.94 -11.40
C ALA A 449 -8.92 -8.62 -11.35
N TYR A 450 -9.35 -7.54 -12.01
CA TYR A 450 -10.78 -7.18 -12.07
C TYR A 450 -11.64 -8.21 -12.82
N LYS A 451 -11.15 -8.79 -13.91
CA LYS A 451 -11.86 -9.90 -14.58
C LYS A 451 -12.02 -11.11 -13.66
N ASN A 452 -11.02 -11.39 -12.82
CA ASN A 452 -11.13 -12.44 -11.81
C ASN A 452 -12.13 -12.10 -10.69
N PHE A 453 -12.23 -10.82 -10.28
CA PHE A 453 -13.28 -10.37 -9.35
C PHE A 453 -14.68 -10.58 -9.95
N ASP A 454 -14.85 -10.32 -11.25
CA ASP A 454 -16.13 -10.50 -11.96
C ASP A 454 -16.53 -11.99 -12.03
N MET A 455 -15.54 -12.88 -12.07
CA MET A 455 -15.73 -14.34 -11.97
C MET A 455 -16.02 -14.82 -10.54
N GLY A 456 -16.08 -13.92 -9.55
CA GLY A 456 -16.34 -14.26 -8.14
C GLY A 456 -15.14 -14.81 -7.38
N ILE A 457 -13.92 -14.67 -7.91
CA ILE A 457 -12.69 -15.05 -7.20
C ILE A 457 -12.45 -14.05 -6.07
N ALA A 458 -12.13 -14.55 -4.87
CA ALA A 458 -11.85 -13.72 -3.71
C ALA A 458 -10.74 -12.69 -4.01
N PRO A 459 -10.84 -11.44 -3.51
CA PRO A 459 -9.96 -10.37 -3.97
C PRO A 459 -8.46 -10.68 -3.88
N ARG A 460 -8.03 -11.27 -2.76
CA ARG A 460 -6.63 -11.67 -2.56
C ARG A 460 -6.15 -12.67 -3.62
N ASP A 461 -6.93 -13.70 -3.90
CA ASP A 461 -6.56 -14.76 -4.84
C ASP A 461 -6.59 -14.27 -6.29
N ALA A 462 -7.55 -13.39 -6.61
CA ALA A 462 -7.64 -12.74 -7.90
C ALA A 462 -6.40 -11.85 -8.17
N ILE A 463 -5.94 -11.08 -7.19
CA ILE A 463 -4.71 -10.29 -7.30
C ILE A 463 -3.49 -11.22 -7.42
N LEU A 464 -3.37 -12.24 -6.56
CA LEU A 464 -2.26 -13.22 -6.61
C LEU A 464 -2.17 -13.94 -7.96
N SER A 465 -3.30 -14.32 -8.56
CA SER A 465 -3.31 -14.95 -9.88
C SER A 465 -2.91 -13.99 -11.01
N ALA A 466 -3.03 -12.68 -10.79
CA ALA A 466 -2.61 -11.64 -11.73
C ALA A 466 -1.12 -11.28 -11.57
N THR A 467 -0.60 -11.29 -10.34
CA THR A 467 0.73 -10.74 -10.00
C THR A 467 1.76 -11.78 -9.57
N GLY A 468 1.33 -13.03 -9.34
CA GLY A 468 2.15 -14.08 -8.76
C GLY A 468 2.37 -13.92 -7.24
N ASP A 469 3.19 -14.80 -6.67
CA ASP A 469 3.46 -14.83 -5.23
C ASP A 469 4.35 -13.64 -4.79
N PRO A 470 3.84 -12.72 -3.93
CA PRO A 470 4.61 -11.57 -3.44
C PRO A 470 5.85 -11.96 -2.64
N ALA A 471 5.89 -13.14 -2.03
CA ALA A 471 7.08 -13.62 -1.33
C ALA A 471 8.32 -13.66 -2.25
N LYS A 472 8.11 -13.79 -3.57
CA LYS A 472 9.17 -13.86 -4.58
C LYS A 472 9.69 -12.50 -5.03
N TRP A 473 8.98 -11.41 -4.75
CA TRP A 473 9.34 -10.07 -5.26
C TRP A 473 9.25 -8.96 -4.21
N ALA A 474 8.86 -9.25 -2.97
CA ALA A 474 8.69 -8.25 -1.93
C ALA A 474 9.97 -7.44 -1.64
N GLY A 475 11.12 -8.10 -1.56
CA GLY A 475 12.38 -7.38 -1.33
C GLY A 475 12.75 -6.45 -2.49
N ASP A 476 12.48 -6.86 -3.73
CA ASP A 476 12.71 -6.01 -4.92
C ASP A 476 11.79 -4.80 -4.93
N PHE A 477 10.54 -4.99 -4.51
CA PHE A 477 9.58 -3.92 -4.32
C PHE A 477 10.05 -2.91 -3.29
N TYR A 478 10.38 -3.34 -2.06
CA TYR A 478 10.81 -2.41 -1.01
C TYR A 478 12.15 -1.74 -1.33
N GLU A 479 13.06 -2.42 -2.05
CA GLU A 479 14.22 -1.75 -2.63
C GLU A 479 13.79 -0.67 -3.63
N SER A 480 12.86 -0.95 -4.54
CA SER A 480 12.34 0.06 -5.47
C SER A 480 11.76 1.29 -4.77
N VAL A 481 10.98 1.07 -3.70
CA VAL A 481 10.37 2.13 -2.88
C VAL A 481 11.43 3.02 -2.23
N VAL A 482 12.43 2.42 -1.59
CA VAL A 482 13.50 3.18 -0.90
C VAL A 482 14.34 4.00 -1.88
N PHE A 483 14.53 3.51 -3.11
CA PHE A 483 15.39 4.16 -4.12
C PHE A 483 14.63 5.07 -5.08
N GLY A 484 13.30 5.14 -5.01
CA GLY A 484 12.50 5.98 -5.89
C GLY A 484 12.74 5.68 -7.37
N LYS A 485 12.74 4.40 -7.76
CA LYS A 485 12.99 4.00 -9.16
C LYS A 485 11.88 4.44 -10.11
N SER A 486 10.67 4.62 -9.59
CA SER A 486 9.56 5.18 -10.36
C SER A 486 9.86 6.60 -10.83
N ALA A 487 9.44 6.95 -12.05
CA ALA A 487 9.46 8.34 -12.50
C ALA A 487 8.37 9.17 -11.83
N VAL A 488 7.23 8.54 -11.50
CA VAL A 488 6.02 9.19 -10.99
C VAL A 488 5.92 9.06 -9.47
N PHE A 489 6.15 7.85 -8.94
CA PHE A 489 5.96 7.51 -7.54
C PHE A 489 7.29 7.43 -6.78
N ARG A 490 8.10 8.50 -6.84
CA ARG A 490 9.33 8.60 -6.02
C ARG A 490 8.98 8.86 -4.55
N ALA A 491 8.72 7.80 -3.81
CA ALA A 491 8.27 7.90 -2.42
C ALA A 491 9.36 8.30 -1.43
N TYR A 492 10.59 7.78 -1.58
CA TYR A 492 11.65 7.99 -0.60
C TYR A 492 12.96 8.43 -1.24
N ILE A 493 13.67 9.27 -0.48
CA ILE A 493 15.09 9.54 -0.67
C ILE A 493 15.82 8.80 0.47
N PRO A 494 16.75 7.86 0.18
CA PRO A 494 17.36 7.01 1.21
C PRO A 494 17.96 7.78 2.39
N ILE A 495 18.62 8.92 2.15
CA ILE A 495 19.22 9.73 3.22
C ILE A 495 18.18 10.36 4.13
N THR A 496 17.02 10.74 3.59
CA THR A 496 15.91 11.32 4.37
C THR A 496 15.30 10.25 5.27
N LEU A 497 15.07 9.05 4.73
CA LEU A 497 14.58 7.90 5.50
C LEU A 497 15.56 7.53 6.62
N HIS A 498 16.85 7.41 6.30
CA HIS A 498 17.89 7.14 7.30
C HIS A 498 17.88 8.18 8.43
N ASN A 499 17.79 9.47 8.09
CA ASN A 499 17.78 10.56 9.07
C ASN A 499 16.50 10.59 9.93
N SER A 500 15.34 10.28 9.34
CA SER A 500 14.06 10.17 10.06
C SER A 500 14.13 9.07 11.14
N ILE A 501 14.52 7.86 10.73
CA ILE A 501 14.67 6.70 11.62
C ILE A 501 15.73 6.98 12.70
N SER A 502 16.87 7.55 12.30
CA SER A 502 17.97 7.93 13.18
C SER A 502 17.60 8.90 14.30
N ARG A 503 16.56 9.72 14.08
CA ARG A 503 16.05 10.70 15.05
C ARG A 503 14.86 10.16 15.84
N GLY A 504 14.40 8.95 15.53
CA GLY A 504 13.23 8.33 16.16
C GLY A 504 11.92 9.05 15.83
N TRP A 505 11.86 9.75 14.69
CA TRP A 505 10.68 10.52 14.29
C TRP A 505 9.51 9.63 13.87
N ASP A 506 9.79 8.45 13.31
CA ASP A 506 8.78 7.48 12.94
C ASP A 506 9.29 6.05 13.19
N LYS A 507 8.59 5.31 14.05
CA LYS A 507 8.90 3.91 14.37
C LYS A 507 8.24 2.93 13.39
N THR A 508 7.29 3.40 12.58
CA THR A 508 6.58 2.56 11.60
C THR A 508 7.49 2.21 10.42
N GLU A 509 8.45 3.06 10.09
CA GLU A 509 9.40 2.85 9.00
C GLU A 509 10.64 2.05 9.44
N GLY A 510 11.00 2.06 10.73
CA GLY A 510 12.24 1.44 11.18
C GLY A 510 12.73 1.78 12.58
N ALA A 511 13.99 1.39 12.85
CA ALA A 511 14.70 1.67 14.09
C ALA A 511 16.20 1.95 13.85
N PRO A 512 16.90 2.68 14.74
CA PRO A 512 18.35 2.81 14.67
C PRO A 512 19.05 1.51 15.13
N LEU A 513 20.18 1.18 14.49
CA LEU A 513 21.11 0.12 14.91
C LEU A 513 22.47 0.77 15.25
N TYR A 514 22.80 0.86 16.53
CA TYR A 514 24.04 1.51 16.98
C TYR A 514 25.19 0.51 17.07
N LEU A 515 26.27 0.79 16.34
CA LEU A 515 27.51 0.01 16.45
C LEU A 515 28.36 0.57 17.60
N LYS A 516 28.68 -0.29 18.57
CA LYS A 516 29.58 -0.03 19.69
C LYS A 516 31.04 -0.19 19.25
N ASN A 517 31.95 0.46 19.97
CA ASN A 517 33.38 0.28 19.76
C ASN A 517 33.82 -1.04 20.39
N SER A 518 34.79 -1.69 19.77
CA SER A 518 35.53 -2.82 20.36
C SER A 518 36.91 -2.35 20.78
N SER A 519 37.49 -2.97 21.80
CA SER A 519 38.88 -2.69 22.18
C SER A 519 39.85 -3.34 21.19
N GLN A 520 41.08 -2.80 21.09
CA GLN A 520 42.13 -3.43 20.30
C GLN A 520 42.45 -4.84 20.81
N GLU A 521 42.36 -5.06 22.13
CA GLU A 521 42.60 -6.37 22.76
C GLU A 521 41.53 -7.40 22.34
N GLU A 522 40.26 -7.00 22.24
CA GLU A 522 39.19 -7.87 21.75
C GLU A 522 39.40 -8.24 20.28
N ILE A 523 39.82 -7.27 19.48
CA ILE A 523 40.15 -7.45 18.06
C ILE A 523 41.34 -8.40 17.88
N ASP A 524 42.41 -8.19 18.65
CA ASP A 524 43.61 -9.02 18.57
C ASP A 524 43.33 -10.44 19.05
N ARG A 525 42.53 -10.61 20.13
CA ARG A 525 42.10 -11.93 20.60
C ARG A 525 41.28 -12.62 19.54
N ALA A 526 40.26 -11.95 19.03
CA ALA A 526 39.38 -12.47 17.99
C ALA A 526 40.22 -12.92 16.78
N SER A 527 41.20 -12.12 16.34
CA SER A 527 42.02 -12.44 15.15
C SER A 527 42.82 -13.73 15.28
N LYS A 528 43.09 -14.16 16.52
CA LYS A 528 43.80 -15.41 16.82
C LYS A 528 42.85 -16.59 17.02
N THR A 529 41.67 -16.34 17.61
CA THR A 529 40.74 -17.39 18.01
C THR A 529 39.64 -17.66 16.99
N GLY A 530 39.44 -16.76 16.03
CA GLY A 530 38.28 -16.79 15.13
C GLY A 530 36.97 -16.34 15.80
N GLU A 531 37.02 -15.82 17.02
CA GLU A 531 35.83 -15.35 17.74
C GLU A 531 35.14 -14.20 16.98
N THR A 532 33.81 -14.24 16.89
CA THR A 532 33.03 -13.12 16.38
C THR A 532 32.93 -12.01 17.41
N ILE A 533 33.12 -10.76 16.98
CA ILE A 533 32.96 -9.60 17.87
C ILE A 533 31.60 -8.97 17.59
N GLU A 534 30.69 -9.04 18.55
CA GLU A 534 29.44 -8.30 18.46
C GLU A 534 29.70 -6.80 18.50
N LEU A 535 29.17 -6.07 17.52
CA LEU A 535 29.20 -4.61 17.46
C LEU A 535 27.86 -3.99 17.83
N GLY A 536 26.74 -4.69 17.69
CA GLY A 536 25.47 -4.16 18.13
C GLY A 536 24.30 -5.02 17.72
N GLU A 537 23.17 -4.75 18.35
CA GLU A 537 21.92 -5.45 18.08
C GLU A 537 20.76 -4.45 18.02
N ALA A 538 19.75 -4.82 17.24
CA ALA A 538 18.46 -4.15 17.22
C ALA A 538 17.36 -5.19 16.94
N ALA A 539 16.16 -4.96 17.44
CA ALA A 539 15.00 -5.78 17.11
C ALA A 539 13.94 -4.91 16.43
N VAL A 540 13.33 -5.44 15.37
CA VAL A 540 12.25 -4.77 14.63
C VAL A 540 11.07 -5.71 14.42
N ASP A 541 9.86 -5.20 14.62
CA ASP A 541 8.64 -5.93 14.28
C ASP A 541 8.33 -5.74 12.81
N VAL A 542 8.47 -6.81 12.03
CA VAL A 542 8.29 -6.81 10.58
C VAL A 542 6.98 -7.52 10.22
N PRO A 543 5.96 -6.80 9.71
CA PRO A 543 4.67 -7.38 9.33
C PRO A 543 4.78 -8.42 8.21
N ALA A 544 3.71 -9.18 8.01
CA ALA A 544 3.61 -10.14 6.91
C ALA A 544 3.72 -9.42 5.56
N LEU A 545 4.60 -9.91 4.67
CA LEU A 545 4.93 -9.26 3.40
C LEU A 545 5.34 -7.78 3.55
N GLY A 546 5.77 -7.39 4.75
CA GLY A 546 6.17 -6.05 5.13
C GLY A 546 7.68 -5.87 5.20
N ALA A 547 8.10 -4.65 5.51
CA ALA A 547 9.51 -4.33 5.72
C ALA A 547 9.72 -3.29 6.83
N ARG A 548 10.92 -3.29 7.40
CA ARG A 548 11.42 -2.24 8.30
C ARG A 548 12.86 -1.92 7.91
N ALA A 549 13.24 -0.66 8.03
CA ALA A 549 14.62 -0.23 7.78
C ALA A 549 15.37 -0.02 9.10
N LEU A 550 16.63 -0.42 9.13
CA LEU A 550 17.56 -0.18 10.23
C LEU A 550 18.58 0.88 9.80
N ALA A 551 18.54 2.04 10.45
CA ALA A 551 19.53 3.09 10.22
C ALA A 551 20.81 2.75 11.00
N VAL A 552 21.85 2.31 10.29
CA VAL A 552 23.09 1.84 10.92
C VAL A 552 23.94 3.04 11.34
N ARG A 553 24.11 3.21 12.64
CA ARG A 553 24.82 4.34 13.24
C ARG A 553 26.19 3.90 13.72
N VAL A 554 27.19 4.50 13.09
CA VAL A 554 28.60 4.19 13.35
C VAL A 554 29.21 5.30 14.19
N LYS A 555 29.91 4.92 15.25
CA LYS A 555 30.74 5.84 16.03
C LYS A 555 32.03 6.16 15.26
N PRO A 556 32.47 7.44 15.18
CA PRO A 556 33.68 7.81 14.46
C PRO A 556 34.93 7.05 14.91
N GLU A 557 35.01 6.70 16.20
CA GLU A 557 36.17 6.05 16.79
C GLU A 557 36.30 4.58 16.35
N LEU A 558 35.20 3.94 15.91
CA LEU A 558 35.22 2.55 15.44
C LEU A 558 36.16 2.39 14.25
N ALA A 559 36.23 3.37 13.34
CA ALA A 559 37.07 3.29 12.15
C ALA A 559 38.56 3.08 12.46
N GLY A 560 39.04 3.61 13.59
CA GLY A 560 40.45 3.56 13.99
C GLY A 560 40.89 2.22 14.55
N VAL A 561 39.96 1.40 15.05
CA VAL A 561 40.27 0.11 15.70
C VAL A 561 40.05 -1.09 14.79
N LEU A 562 39.22 -0.96 13.74
CA LEU A 562 38.95 -2.07 12.82
C LEU A 562 40.20 -2.41 11.97
N ASN A 563 40.42 -3.68 11.63
CA ASN A 563 41.48 -4.11 10.71
C ASN A 563 40.93 -4.37 9.30
N ASP A 564 41.69 -4.02 8.25
CA ASP A 564 41.25 -4.16 6.85
C ASP A 564 40.94 -5.61 6.42
N GLY A 565 41.44 -6.61 7.13
CA GLY A 565 41.14 -8.04 6.87
C GLY A 565 39.84 -8.55 7.50
N MET A 566 39.03 -7.65 8.09
CA MET A 566 37.77 -8.00 8.73
C MET A 566 36.58 -7.77 7.82
N THR A 567 35.47 -8.44 8.13
CA THR A 567 34.19 -8.21 7.50
C THR A 567 33.16 -7.83 8.55
N LEU A 568 32.49 -6.70 8.35
CA LEU A 568 31.29 -6.34 9.09
C LEU A 568 30.13 -7.15 8.50
N ARG A 569 29.44 -7.91 9.34
CA ARG A 569 28.34 -8.78 8.94
C ARG A 569 27.07 -8.42 9.71
N PHE A 570 25.94 -8.44 9.00
CA PHE A 570 24.61 -8.25 9.56
C PHE A 570 23.81 -9.53 9.41
N THR A 571 23.39 -10.13 10.52
CA THR A 571 22.69 -11.42 10.55
C THR A 571 21.42 -11.36 11.39
N SER A 572 20.55 -12.35 11.20
CA SER A 572 19.42 -12.61 12.07
C SER A 572 19.33 -14.13 12.30
N PRO A 573 18.99 -14.60 13.51
CA PRO A 573 18.66 -16.01 13.75
C PRO A 573 17.33 -16.41 13.07
N GLU A 574 16.49 -15.44 12.70
CA GLU A 574 15.24 -15.70 11.99
C GLU A 574 15.49 -16.13 10.54
N SER A 575 14.81 -17.21 10.13
CA SER A 575 14.92 -17.74 8.78
C SER A 575 13.84 -17.19 7.84
N GLY A 576 14.15 -17.18 6.54
CA GLY A 576 13.22 -16.78 5.49
C GLY A 576 13.02 -15.27 5.39
N LEU A 577 14.00 -14.47 5.79
CA LEU A 577 14.04 -13.02 5.61
C LEU A 577 14.81 -12.64 4.35
N ASP A 578 14.48 -11.49 3.78
CA ASP A 578 15.30 -10.81 2.76
C ASP A 578 15.88 -9.53 3.39
N MET A 579 17.18 -9.54 3.62
CA MET A 579 17.91 -8.39 4.18
C MET A 579 18.79 -7.77 3.10
N ARG A 580 18.74 -6.44 2.96
CA ARG A 580 19.52 -5.70 1.96
C ARG A 580 20.18 -4.50 2.61
N LEU A 581 21.51 -4.46 2.60
CA LEU A 581 22.27 -3.32 3.10
C LEU A 581 22.56 -2.33 1.97
N PHE A 582 22.39 -1.04 2.25
CA PHE A 582 22.62 0.04 1.31
C PHE A 582 23.61 1.05 1.87
N SER A 583 24.51 1.57 1.02
CA SER A 583 25.38 2.70 1.34
C SER A 583 24.88 3.99 0.69
N ILE A 584 24.87 5.08 1.45
CA ILE A 584 24.26 6.35 1.06
C ILE A 584 25.33 7.45 1.17
N ALA A 585 25.80 7.96 0.03
CA ALA A 585 26.75 9.07 -0.01
C ALA A 585 26.05 10.40 0.32
N VAL A 586 26.49 11.10 1.37
CA VAL A 586 25.81 12.32 1.86
C VAL A 586 26.01 13.54 0.95
N ASN A 587 27.13 13.62 0.23
CA ASN A 587 27.52 14.82 -0.51
C ASN A 587 26.82 14.97 -1.87
N ASN A 588 26.04 13.97 -2.30
CA ASN A 588 25.15 14.09 -3.45
C ASN A 588 23.96 13.14 -3.25
N PRO A 589 22.82 13.63 -2.73
CA PRO A 589 21.64 12.81 -2.47
C PRO A 589 21.04 12.17 -3.74
N ALA A 590 21.43 12.64 -4.93
CA ALA A 590 21.08 12.01 -6.22
C ALA A 590 22.07 10.92 -6.67
N ASN A 591 23.29 10.84 -6.11
CA ASN A 591 24.26 9.76 -6.37
C ASN A 591 24.25 8.77 -5.20
N VAL A 592 23.17 7.99 -5.08
CA VAL A 592 23.14 6.83 -4.19
C VAL A 592 23.86 5.69 -4.91
N THR A 593 25.05 5.32 -4.44
CA THR A 593 25.79 4.18 -5.01
C THR A 593 25.30 2.91 -4.34
N ARG A 594 24.72 2.00 -5.13
CA ARG A 594 24.26 0.69 -4.65
C ARG A 594 25.47 -0.16 -4.28
N ILE A 595 25.70 -0.41 -3.00
CA ILE A 595 26.46 -1.59 -2.56
C ILE A 595 25.42 -2.70 -2.40
N THR A 596 25.28 -3.56 -3.41
CA THR A 596 24.34 -4.68 -3.32
C THR A 596 25.00 -5.81 -2.55
N ALA A 597 24.46 -6.17 -1.39
CA ALA A 597 24.62 -7.50 -0.83
C ALA A 597 23.22 -8.11 -0.70
N THR A 598 22.85 -9.00 -1.62
CA THR A 598 21.62 -9.78 -1.51
C THR A 598 21.84 -10.86 -0.47
N VAL A 599 21.09 -10.84 0.64
CA VAL A 599 21.24 -11.84 1.71
C VAL A 599 20.21 -12.93 1.51
N THR A 600 20.65 -14.06 0.98
CA THR A 600 19.87 -15.31 1.04
C THR A 600 20.41 -16.22 2.14
N ARG A 601 19.57 -16.40 3.17
CA ARG A 601 19.42 -17.58 4.06
C ARG A 601 20.58 -18.06 4.96
N ALA A 602 21.83 -17.64 4.77
CA ALA A 602 22.93 -18.05 5.66
C ALA A 602 24.17 -17.14 5.65
N ALA A 603 24.27 -16.17 4.74
CA ALA A 603 25.49 -15.38 4.54
C ALA A 603 25.52 -14.04 5.30
N GLY A 604 24.37 -13.54 5.77
CA GLY A 604 24.27 -12.16 6.26
C GLY A 604 24.57 -11.12 5.16
N SER A 605 24.32 -9.84 5.46
CA SER A 605 24.82 -8.74 4.62
C SER A 605 26.23 -8.44 5.07
N THR A 606 27.21 -8.46 4.18
CA THR A 606 28.61 -8.22 4.54
C THR A 606 29.15 -6.95 3.90
N VAL A 607 29.94 -6.19 4.65
CA VAL A 607 30.75 -5.08 4.15
C VAL A 607 32.20 -5.34 4.54
N ASP A 608 33.08 -5.31 3.55
CA ASP A 608 34.52 -5.31 3.77
C ASP A 608 34.93 -4.09 4.62
N VAL A 609 35.71 -4.30 5.67
CA VAL A 609 36.05 -3.22 6.62
C VAL A 609 36.85 -2.10 5.95
N ARG A 610 37.72 -2.40 4.98
CA ARG A 610 38.44 -1.34 4.25
C ARG A 610 37.46 -0.42 3.53
N SER A 611 36.50 -1.01 2.83
CA SER A 611 35.41 -0.28 2.16
C SER A 611 34.56 0.50 3.16
N PHE A 612 34.26 -0.10 4.31
CA PHE A 612 33.52 0.53 5.41
C PHE A 612 34.26 1.75 5.98
N LYS A 613 35.56 1.65 6.27
CA LYS A 613 36.39 2.77 6.72
C LYS A 613 36.42 3.91 5.71
N GLN A 614 36.65 3.59 4.44
CA GLN A 614 36.64 4.59 3.37
C GLN A 614 35.26 5.28 3.27
N ALA A 615 34.18 4.52 3.45
CA ALA A 615 32.83 5.04 3.47
C ALA A 615 32.62 6.03 4.64
N LEU A 616 33.14 5.73 5.85
CA LEU A 616 33.09 6.64 7.00
C LEU A 616 33.84 7.95 6.76
N VAL A 617 35.05 7.88 6.17
CA VAL A 617 35.81 9.07 5.75
C VAL A 617 35.00 9.92 4.76
N ASN A 618 34.29 9.25 3.85
CA ASN A 618 33.42 9.87 2.85
C ASN A 618 32.03 10.28 3.41
N LYS A 619 31.83 10.20 4.73
CA LYS A 619 30.54 10.48 5.43
C LYS A 619 29.36 9.65 4.94
N THR A 620 29.61 8.48 4.37
CA THR A 620 28.60 7.56 3.87
C THR A 620 27.78 7.01 5.04
N GLN A 621 26.45 6.97 4.88
CA GLN A 621 25.53 6.34 5.83
C GLN A 621 25.12 4.95 5.35
N TYR A 622 24.64 4.09 6.25
CA TYR A 622 24.20 2.75 5.92
C TYR A 622 22.75 2.51 6.35
N LEU A 623 21.96 1.89 5.46
CA LEU A 623 20.58 1.53 5.72
C LEU A 623 20.38 0.05 5.43
N LEU A 624 19.97 -0.72 6.43
CA LEU A 624 19.68 -2.14 6.28
C LEU A 624 18.16 -2.34 6.19
N LEU A 625 17.66 -2.72 5.03
CA LEU A 625 16.25 -3.05 4.84
C LEU A 625 16.01 -4.52 5.19
N VAL A 626 15.07 -4.77 6.10
CA VAL A 626 14.66 -6.10 6.54
C VAL A 626 13.25 -6.34 6.03
N THR A 627 13.10 -7.27 5.09
CA THR A 627 11.81 -7.65 4.50
C THR A 627 11.40 -9.02 4.99
N ASN A 628 10.14 -9.17 5.37
CA ASN A 628 9.55 -10.43 5.77
C ASN A 628 8.65 -10.95 4.63
N PRO A 629 9.16 -11.82 3.74
CA PRO A 629 8.36 -12.38 2.65
C PRO A 629 7.34 -13.43 3.10
N SER A 630 7.24 -13.74 4.40
CA SER A 630 6.28 -14.71 4.92
C SER A 630 4.88 -14.11 5.12
N GLY A 631 3.87 -14.98 5.26
CA GLY A 631 2.48 -14.60 5.49
C GLY A 631 2.14 -14.23 6.94
N SER A 632 3.11 -14.16 7.85
CA SER A 632 2.88 -13.84 9.27
C SER A 632 3.89 -12.79 9.76
N ALA A 633 3.46 -11.88 10.63
CA ALA A 633 4.35 -10.91 11.28
C ALA A 633 5.41 -11.61 12.14
N LYS A 634 6.60 -10.99 12.26
CA LYS A 634 7.73 -11.51 13.05
C LYS A 634 8.46 -10.38 13.75
N THR A 635 8.90 -10.61 14.98
CA THR A 635 9.94 -9.78 15.60
C THR A 635 11.30 -10.32 15.16
N VAL A 636 12.07 -9.48 14.48
CA VAL A 636 13.35 -9.85 13.88
C VAL A 636 14.49 -9.22 14.67
N PRO A 637 15.25 -9.99 15.46
CA PRO A 637 16.52 -9.53 16.00
C PRO A 637 17.57 -9.50 14.89
N VAL A 638 18.30 -8.39 14.79
CA VAL A 638 19.39 -8.17 13.85
C VAL A 638 20.65 -7.91 14.63
N LEU A 639 21.68 -8.70 14.35
CA LEU A 639 23.01 -8.61 14.94
C LEU A 639 23.98 -8.02 13.91
N ALA A 640 24.76 -7.03 14.32
CA ALA A 640 25.96 -6.59 13.60
C ALA A 640 27.19 -7.14 14.33
N ASP A 641 28.01 -7.91 13.63
CA ASP A 641 29.24 -8.50 14.15
C ASP A 641 30.42 -8.33 13.20
N LEU A 642 31.64 -8.41 13.74
CA LEU A 642 32.86 -8.55 12.96
C LEU A 642 33.20 -10.02 12.88
N VAL A 643 33.41 -10.47 11.66
CA VAL A 643 33.95 -11.78 11.34
C VAL A 643 35.35 -11.59 10.77
N MET A 644 36.28 -12.42 11.21
CA MET A 644 37.59 -12.49 10.58
C MET A 644 37.69 -13.76 9.78
N PHE A 645 38.37 -13.62 8.66
CA PHE A 645 38.66 -14.72 7.78
C PHE A 645 40.18 -14.85 7.66
N PRO A 646 40.71 -16.06 7.49
CA PRO A 646 42.11 -16.25 7.17
C PRO A 646 42.48 -15.48 5.90
N THR A 647 43.59 -14.77 5.87
CA THR A 647 44.09 -14.16 4.64
C THR A 647 44.44 -15.23 3.60
N LEU A 648 44.49 -14.86 2.31
CA LEU A 648 44.94 -15.80 1.28
C LEU A 648 46.34 -16.34 1.58
N ASP A 649 47.22 -15.54 2.18
CA ASP A 649 48.58 -15.96 2.56
C ASP A 649 48.56 -17.02 3.67
N GLU A 650 47.65 -16.91 4.64
CA GLU A 650 47.43 -17.92 5.69
C GLU A 650 46.78 -19.21 5.17
N LEU A 651 46.12 -19.15 4.00
CA LEU A 651 45.57 -20.32 3.33
C LEU A 651 46.59 -21.05 2.46
N VAL A 652 47.76 -20.47 2.14
CA VAL A 652 48.74 -21.12 1.28
C VAL A 652 49.39 -22.31 2.00
N GLY A 653 49.19 -23.50 1.46
CA GLY A 653 49.80 -24.71 1.99
C GLY A 653 48.97 -25.97 1.78
N LYS A 654 49.41 -27.06 2.41
CA LYS A 654 48.79 -28.39 2.28
C LYS A 654 47.71 -28.60 3.32
N PHE A 655 46.56 -29.09 2.89
CA PHE A 655 45.39 -29.41 3.70
C PHE A 655 45.22 -30.93 3.83
N ASP A 656 44.92 -31.41 5.03
CA ASP A 656 44.38 -32.77 5.23
C ASP A 656 42.90 -32.72 4.84
N GLY A 657 42.63 -33.03 3.57
CA GLY A 657 41.33 -32.86 2.95
C GLY A 657 40.45 -34.11 2.99
N ILE A 658 39.13 -33.90 3.01
CA ILE A 658 38.11 -34.93 2.87
C ILE A 658 37.17 -34.49 1.75
N PHE A 659 37.06 -35.32 0.71
CA PHE A 659 36.14 -35.15 -0.41
C PHE A 659 34.93 -36.08 -0.23
N GLN A 660 33.74 -35.62 -0.57
CA GLN A 660 32.50 -36.38 -0.45
C GLN A 660 31.55 -35.99 -1.57
N VAL A 661 31.06 -36.95 -2.35
CA VAL A 661 29.98 -36.68 -3.32
C VAL A 661 28.66 -36.58 -2.55
N THR A 662 27.96 -35.45 -2.66
CA THR A 662 26.75 -35.17 -1.88
C THR A 662 25.46 -35.35 -2.68
N ASP A 663 25.50 -35.09 -3.99
CA ASP A 663 24.35 -35.30 -4.87
C ASP A 663 24.82 -35.62 -6.30
N VAL A 664 24.01 -36.36 -7.04
CA VAL A 664 24.20 -36.59 -8.48
C VAL A 664 22.83 -36.55 -9.15
N HIS A 665 22.69 -35.65 -10.11
CA HIS A 665 21.47 -35.49 -10.89
C HIS A 665 21.72 -35.88 -12.34
N ILE A 666 20.80 -36.69 -12.88
CA ILE A 666 20.78 -37.10 -14.28
C ILE A 666 19.32 -37.16 -14.72
N ILE A 667 18.94 -36.41 -15.74
CA ILE A 667 17.57 -36.47 -16.27
C ILE A 667 17.26 -37.83 -16.91
N ASP A 668 15.99 -38.24 -16.86
CA ASP A 668 15.53 -39.53 -17.38
C ASP A 668 15.85 -39.75 -18.86
N LYS A 669 15.86 -38.67 -19.65
CA LYS A 669 16.23 -38.73 -21.07
C LYS A 669 17.66 -39.23 -21.25
N LEU A 670 18.62 -38.70 -20.49
CA LEU A 670 20.02 -39.12 -20.56
C LEU A 670 20.19 -40.56 -20.08
N LYS A 671 19.49 -40.94 -19.01
CA LYS A 671 19.44 -42.34 -18.54
C LYS A 671 18.92 -43.28 -19.64
N ALA A 672 17.85 -42.89 -20.33
CA ALA A 672 17.25 -43.68 -21.40
C ALA A 672 18.14 -43.78 -22.65
N ASP A 673 18.83 -42.70 -23.02
CA ASP A 673 19.73 -42.68 -24.18
C ASP A 673 20.98 -43.54 -23.93
N ALA A 674 21.54 -43.51 -22.70
CA ALA A 674 22.63 -44.40 -22.29
C ALA A 674 22.22 -45.89 -22.29
N ALA A 675 21.00 -46.19 -21.84
CA ALA A 675 20.45 -47.56 -21.87
C ALA A 675 20.27 -48.10 -23.30
N LYS A 676 19.94 -47.25 -24.27
CA LYS A 676 19.82 -47.65 -25.68
C LYS A 676 21.17 -47.91 -26.34
N GLN A 677 22.20 -47.13 -25.99
CA GLN A 677 23.55 -47.32 -26.55
C GLN A 677 24.22 -48.59 -26.02
N SER A 678 24.08 -48.86 -24.71
CA SER A 678 24.60 -50.09 -24.09
C SER A 678 23.94 -51.37 -24.64
N ALA A 679 22.68 -51.32 -25.05
CA ALA A 679 21.98 -52.42 -25.72
C ALA A 679 22.47 -52.70 -27.17
N GLY A 680 23.16 -51.74 -27.80
CA GLY A 680 23.66 -51.84 -29.18
C GLY A 680 25.14 -52.21 -29.32
N ALA A 681 25.92 -52.16 -28.25
CA ALA A 681 27.37 -52.40 -28.28
C ALA A 681 27.70 -53.90 -28.22
N LYS A 682 28.38 -54.44 -29.25
CA LYS A 682 29.01 -55.77 -29.17
C LYS A 682 30.11 -55.74 -28.11
N PRO A 683 30.22 -56.76 -27.23
CA PRO A 683 31.25 -56.80 -26.20
C PRO A 683 32.63 -56.86 -26.87
N SER A 684 33.42 -55.79 -26.74
CA SER A 684 34.84 -55.82 -27.06
C SER A 684 35.60 -56.54 -25.95
N ALA A 685 36.64 -57.28 -26.34
CA ALA A 685 37.34 -58.23 -25.49
C ALA A 685 38.03 -57.56 -24.30
N LYS A 686 37.96 -58.25 -23.15
CA LYS A 686 38.64 -57.96 -21.88
C LYS A 686 40.08 -57.45 -22.05
N THR A 687 40.32 -56.20 -21.65
CA THR A 687 41.63 -55.77 -21.13
C THR A 687 41.56 -55.78 -19.61
N SER A 688 42.24 -56.76 -19.01
CA SER A 688 42.48 -56.84 -17.57
C SER A 688 43.61 -55.90 -17.18
N GLY A 689 43.31 -54.85 -16.41
CA GLY A 689 44.29 -53.94 -15.82
C GLY A 689 43.63 -53.15 -14.69
N SER A 690 44.28 -53.09 -13.54
CA SER A 690 43.76 -52.76 -12.21
C SER A 690 43.60 -51.26 -11.89
N ASP A 691 43.23 -50.42 -12.85
CA ASP A 691 43.04 -48.99 -12.61
C ASP A 691 41.54 -48.65 -12.51
N GLN A 692 40.99 -48.71 -11.29
CA GLN A 692 39.67 -48.18 -10.96
C GLN A 692 39.80 -46.77 -10.35
N GLY A 693 40.43 -45.86 -11.09
CA GLY A 693 40.39 -44.41 -10.82
C GLY A 693 39.35 -43.73 -11.71
N CYS A 694 38.82 -42.60 -11.26
CA CYS A 694 37.68 -41.82 -11.79
C CYS A 694 37.74 -41.37 -13.28
N ASP A 695 37.92 -42.28 -14.23
CA ASP A 695 37.69 -42.01 -15.65
C ASP A 695 36.18 -42.10 -15.95
N LEU A 696 35.57 -40.96 -16.25
CA LEU A 696 34.18 -40.86 -16.72
C LEU A 696 33.91 -41.72 -17.97
N ASP A 697 34.95 -42.06 -18.74
CA ASP A 697 34.87 -42.97 -19.90
C ASP A 697 34.56 -44.42 -19.49
N ASN A 698 34.77 -44.80 -18.22
CA ASN A 698 34.39 -46.09 -17.65
C ASN A 698 33.11 -46.03 -16.79
N LEU A 699 32.50 -44.85 -16.64
CA LEU A 699 31.15 -44.74 -16.09
C LEU A 699 30.18 -45.29 -17.13
N ASP A 700 29.93 -46.60 -17.05
CA ASP A 700 28.80 -47.21 -17.72
C ASP A 700 27.53 -46.62 -17.08
N LEU A 701 27.02 -45.52 -17.64
CA LEU A 701 25.82 -44.82 -17.18
C LEU A 701 24.59 -45.76 -17.16
N SER A 702 24.64 -46.89 -17.88
CA SER A 702 23.63 -47.95 -17.80
C SER A 702 23.74 -48.84 -16.56
N LYS A 703 24.92 -48.87 -15.91
CA LYS A 703 25.19 -49.54 -14.62
C LYS A 703 25.15 -48.61 -13.42
N LEU A 704 25.06 -47.29 -13.60
CA LEU A 704 24.62 -46.37 -12.54
C LEU A 704 23.13 -46.61 -12.27
N ASN A 705 22.80 -47.76 -11.68
CA ASN A 705 21.52 -47.91 -11.02
C ASN A 705 21.52 -47.04 -9.76
N ASP A 706 20.32 -46.66 -9.31
CA ASP A 706 20.17 -45.82 -8.11
C ASP A 706 20.87 -46.43 -6.88
N GLU A 707 21.08 -47.76 -6.85
CA GLU A 707 21.79 -48.44 -5.75
C GLU A 707 23.31 -48.19 -5.72
N THR A 708 23.99 -48.18 -6.87
CA THR A 708 25.45 -47.93 -6.94
C THR A 708 25.74 -46.46 -6.63
N LEU A 709 24.90 -45.56 -7.15
CA LEU A 709 24.93 -44.13 -6.79
C LEU A 709 24.72 -43.92 -5.29
N LYS A 710 23.72 -44.60 -4.70
CA LYS A 710 23.48 -44.56 -3.25
C LYS A 710 24.64 -45.11 -2.42
N GLN A 711 25.42 -46.04 -2.96
CA GLN A 711 26.58 -46.58 -2.25
C GLN A 711 27.75 -45.59 -2.21
N GLU A 712 27.96 -44.78 -3.25
CA GLU A 712 29.06 -43.80 -3.28
C GLU A 712 28.66 -42.42 -2.74
N LEU A 713 27.37 -42.07 -2.81
CA LEU A 713 26.83 -40.86 -2.21
C LEU A 713 27.07 -40.83 -0.70
N GLY A 714 27.70 -39.75 -0.24
CA GLY A 714 27.94 -39.50 1.16
C GLY A 714 29.15 -40.24 1.76
N LYS A 715 29.92 -41.03 1.01
CA LYS A 715 31.17 -41.61 1.51
C LYS A 715 32.30 -40.57 1.54
N PRO A 716 32.91 -40.28 2.70
CA PRO A 716 34.05 -39.39 2.78
C PRO A 716 35.34 -40.12 2.34
N GLU A 717 36.10 -39.51 1.44
CA GLU A 717 37.41 -39.98 0.96
C GLU A 717 38.51 -38.99 1.35
N LYS A 718 39.61 -39.50 1.93
CA LYS A 718 40.78 -38.66 2.23
C LYS A 718 41.44 -38.18 0.94
N THR A 719 41.30 -36.89 0.67
CA THR A 719 41.79 -36.24 -0.55
C THR A 719 42.63 -35.03 -0.15
N PRO A 720 43.94 -35.21 0.12
CA PRO A 720 44.80 -34.08 0.43
C PRO A 720 44.90 -33.14 -0.77
N PHE A 721 44.90 -31.85 -0.50
CA PHE A 721 45.01 -30.81 -1.52
C PHE A 721 45.94 -29.70 -1.05
N GLU A 722 46.42 -28.89 -1.99
CA GLU A 722 47.29 -27.76 -1.70
C GLU A 722 46.68 -26.48 -2.26
N ILE A 723 46.74 -25.39 -1.50
CA ILE A 723 46.36 -24.07 -1.99
C ILE A 723 47.62 -23.30 -2.33
N VAL A 724 47.66 -22.78 -3.55
CA VAL A 724 48.75 -21.97 -4.06
C VAL A 724 48.22 -20.60 -4.45
N LYS A 725 48.91 -19.54 -4.01
CA LYS A 725 48.60 -18.16 -4.38
C LYS A 725 49.16 -17.85 -5.76
N THR A 726 48.31 -17.40 -6.68
CA THR A 726 48.68 -17.06 -8.08
C THR A 726 48.51 -15.58 -8.40
N GLY A 727 47.94 -14.81 -7.47
CA GLY A 727 47.80 -13.35 -7.53
C GLY A 727 47.49 -12.75 -6.16
N GLN A 728 47.21 -11.45 -6.11
CA GLN A 728 46.87 -10.78 -4.84
C GLN A 728 45.60 -11.35 -4.21
N ASP A 729 44.60 -11.62 -5.04
CA ASP A 729 43.26 -12.13 -4.72
C ASP A 729 42.93 -13.40 -5.52
N LYS A 730 43.95 -14.08 -6.06
CA LYS A 730 43.79 -15.29 -6.89
C LYS A 730 44.65 -16.41 -6.38
N GLY A 731 44.12 -17.63 -6.47
CA GLY A 731 44.85 -18.83 -6.14
C GLY A 731 44.39 -20.02 -6.98
N SER A 732 44.94 -21.18 -6.67
CA SER A 732 44.54 -22.45 -7.26
C SER A 732 44.53 -23.53 -6.19
N ILE A 733 43.48 -24.35 -6.22
CA ILE A 733 43.41 -25.58 -5.43
C ILE A 733 44.04 -26.67 -6.30
N VAL A 734 45.11 -27.26 -5.78
CA VAL A 734 45.90 -28.28 -6.44
C VAL A 734 45.52 -29.62 -5.84
N LEU A 735 44.81 -30.42 -6.64
CA LEU A 735 44.46 -31.79 -6.32
C LEU A 735 45.48 -32.72 -6.95
N LYS A 736 45.76 -33.85 -6.30
CA LYS A 736 46.61 -34.88 -6.90
C LYS A 736 45.74 -35.72 -7.84
N GLY A 737 45.93 -35.56 -9.15
CA GLY A 737 45.25 -36.34 -10.17
C GLY A 737 45.59 -37.84 -10.09
N THR A 738 44.73 -38.66 -10.69
CA THR A 738 44.87 -40.12 -10.73
C THR A 738 46.11 -40.58 -11.48
N ASP A 739 46.56 -39.80 -12.47
CA ASP A 739 47.81 -40.02 -13.21
C ASP A 739 49.06 -39.53 -12.46
N GLY A 740 48.88 -39.06 -11.22
CA GLY A 740 49.92 -38.49 -10.38
C GLY A 740 50.31 -37.05 -10.74
N LYS A 741 49.71 -36.44 -11.77
CA LYS A 741 49.92 -35.03 -12.09
C LYS A 741 48.99 -34.14 -11.27
N PRO A 742 49.44 -32.94 -10.88
CA PRO A 742 48.59 -31.97 -10.21
C PRO A 742 47.49 -31.47 -11.15
N GLU A 743 46.24 -31.45 -10.67
CA GLU A 743 45.13 -30.75 -11.30
C GLU A 743 44.87 -29.44 -10.56
N GLU A 744 44.86 -28.34 -11.30
CA GLU A 744 44.70 -27.00 -10.74
C GLU A 744 43.29 -26.46 -11.02
N ILE A 745 42.58 -26.13 -9.94
CA ILE A 745 41.28 -25.45 -10.00
C ILE A 745 41.48 -24.00 -9.56
N PRO A 746 41.45 -23.02 -10.51
CA PRO A 746 41.64 -21.62 -10.18
C PRO A 746 40.45 -21.06 -9.40
N PHE A 747 40.73 -20.16 -8.47
CA PHE A 747 39.72 -19.44 -7.68
C PHE A 747 40.09 -17.97 -7.52
N THR A 748 39.08 -17.15 -7.21
CA THR A 748 39.23 -15.79 -6.68
C THR A 748 38.92 -15.79 -5.19
N TYR A 749 39.84 -15.25 -4.39
CA TYR A 749 39.70 -15.15 -2.94
C TYR A 749 39.09 -13.82 -2.54
N LYS A 750 38.04 -13.85 -1.73
CA LYS A 750 37.39 -12.64 -1.20
C LYS A 750 36.71 -12.94 0.13
N ASN A 751 37.15 -12.27 1.21
CA ASN A 751 36.49 -12.28 2.52
C ASN A 751 36.15 -13.69 3.04
N GLY A 752 37.14 -14.59 3.07
CA GLY A 752 36.93 -15.98 3.48
C GLY A 752 36.34 -16.87 2.41
N GLU A 753 35.97 -16.35 1.24
CA GLU A 753 35.39 -17.16 0.16
C GLU A 753 36.39 -17.39 -0.97
N LEU A 754 36.55 -18.65 -1.38
CA LEU A 754 37.25 -19.06 -2.58
C LEU A 754 36.19 -19.34 -3.65
N ILE A 755 36.00 -18.38 -4.55
CA ILE A 755 34.98 -18.44 -5.59
C ILE A 755 35.57 -19.10 -6.82
N VAL A 756 34.99 -20.21 -7.24
CA VAL A 756 35.38 -20.96 -8.43
C VAL A 756 34.28 -20.84 -9.48
N ASP A 757 34.70 -20.37 -10.65
CA ASP A 757 33.95 -20.42 -11.90
C ASP A 757 34.95 -20.80 -13.00
N TYR A 758 35.13 -22.10 -13.19
CA TYR A 758 36.20 -22.66 -13.99
C TYR A 758 35.68 -23.63 -15.04
N ASN A 759 36.08 -23.41 -16.29
CA ASN A 759 35.80 -24.29 -17.41
C ASN A 759 37.05 -25.14 -17.69
N HIS A 760 37.00 -26.42 -17.33
CA HIS A 760 38.17 -27.30 -17.38
C HIS A 760 38.44 -27.78 -18.82
N PRO A 761 39.61 -27.48 -19.41
CA PRO A 761 39.89 -27.81 -20.82
C PRO A 761 40.28 -29.27 -21.06
N ALA A 762 40.76 -30.01 -20.05
CA ALA A 762 41.31 -31.35 -20.25
C ALA A 762 40.28 -32.48 -20.41
N PHE A 763 39.02 -32.27 -20.00
CA PHE A 763 37.95 -33.26 -20.25
C PHE A 763 37.56 -33.33 -21.75
N GLY A 764 37.99 -32.37 -22.57
CA GLY A 764 37.73 -32.35 -24.01
C GLY A 764 38.61 -33.28 -24.86
N LYS A 765 39.53 -34.05 -24.27
CA LYS A 765 40.44 -34.95 -25.02
C LYS A 765 39.94 -36.39 -25.18
N SER A 766 38.98 -36.88 -24.39
CA SER A 766 38.25 -38.12 -24.72
C SER A 766 37.16 -37.81 -25.74
N ARG A 767 37.57 -37.78 -27.01
CA ARG A 767 36.78 -37.26 -28.13
C ARG A 767 35.57 -38.11 -28.52
N GLU A 768 35.28 -39.21 -27.84
CA GLU A 768 34.32 -40.21 -28.32
C GLU A 768 32.98 -40.27 -27.58
N PHE A 769 32.83 -39.68 -26.39
CA PHE A 769 31.55 -39.78 -25.67
C PHE A 769 30.76 -38.47 -25.45
N PHE A 770 31.40 -37.32 -25.18
CA PHE A 770 30.64 -36.07 -24.98
C PHE A 770 31.19 -34.81 -25.68
N GLY A 771 32.48 -34.73 -26.03
CA GLY A 771 33.04 -33.61 -26.82
C GLY A 771 32.84 -32.20 -26.24
N LYS A 772 32.43 -32.09 -24.98
CA LYS A 772 31.99 -30.84 -24.34
C LYS A 772 32.82 -30.48 -23.12
N ILE A 773 32.80 -29.19 -22.78
CA ILE A 773 33.57 -28.59 -21.68
C ILE A 773 32.84 -28.86 -20.37
N MET A 774 33.58 -29.31 -19.35
CA MET A 774 33.07 -29.41 -17.98
C MET A 774 33.28 -28.09 -17.26
N SER A 775 32.23 -27.59 -16.63
CA SER A 775 32.24 -26.42 -15.76
C SER A 775 32.24 -26.87 -14.30
N ILE A 776 33.12 -26.27 -13.50
CA ILE A 776 33.17 -26.39 -12.06
C ILE A 776 32.76 -25.04 -11.49
N LYS A 777 31.69 -25.02 -10.71
CA LYS A 777 31.26 -23.84 -9.95
C LYS A 777 31.13 -24.16 -8.49
N GLY A 778 31.50 -23.23 -7.64
CA GLY A 778 31.34 -23.41 -6.21
C GLY A 778 31.97 -22.29 -5.42
N VAL A 779 31.67 -22.27 -4.12
CA VAL A 779 32.26 -21.34 -3.16
C VAL A 779 32.78 -22.13 -1.98
N ALA A 780 34.09 -22.05 -1.74
CA ALA A 780 34.69 -22.60 -0.53
C ALA A 780 34.75 -21.54 0.55
N ARG A 781 34.39 -21.90 1.78
CA ARG A 781 34.51 -21.01 2.93
C ARG A 781 35.74 -21.39 3.73
N ALA A 782 36.60 -20.42 3.95
CA ALA A 782 37.74 -20.46 4.83
C ALA A 782 37.39 -19.83 6.17
N ALA A 783 37.76 -20.50 7.26
CA ALA A 783 37.58 -20.00 8.63
C ALA A 783 38.79 -20.37 9.48
N TYR A 784 38.99 -19.66 10.59
CA TYR A 784 39.90 -20.11 11.63
C TYR A 784 39.26 -21.30 12.36
N GLY A 785 40.01 -22.38 12.47
CA GLY A 785 39.66 -23.58 13.23
C GLY A 785 40.31 -23.58 14.62
N ALA A 786 39.97 -24.59 15.43
CA ALA A 786 40.62 -24.77 16.72
C ALA A 786 42.13 -25.07 16.57
N ASN A 787 42.91 -24.73 17.61
CA ASN A 787 44.35 -25.01 17.71
C ASN A 787 45.20 -24.38 16.59
N ASP A 788 45.00 -23.09 16.31
CA ASP A 788 45.77 -22.33 15.33
C ASP A 788 45.76 -22.99 13.93
N THR A 789 44.57 -23.37 13.47
CA THR A 789 44.38 -23.94 12.12
C THR A 789 43.48 -23.05 11.29
N VAL A 790 43.58 -23.20 9.97
CA VAL A 790 42.58 -22.73 9.00
C VAL A 790 41.84 -23.94 8.46
N GLU A 791 40.53 -23.80 8.36
CA GLU A 791 39.62 -24.82 7.86
C GLU A 791 38.97 -24.32 6.59
N ILE A 792 38.80 -25.22 5.63
CA ILE A 792 38.07 -24.98 4.40
C ILE A 792 36.90 -25.94 4.35
N ASP A 793 35.74 -25.41 3.97
CA ASP A 793 34.54 -26.16 3.66
C ASP A 793 33.98 -25.70 2.31
N TRP A 794 34.08 -26.55 1.32
CA TRP A 794 33.75 -26.25 -0.06
C TRP A 794 32.59 -27.09 -0.52
N THR A 795 31.57 -26.45 -1.08
CA THR A 795 30.57 -27.14 -1.90
C THR A 795 30.81 -26.80 -3.37
N LEU A 796 30.98 -27.85 -4.16
CA LEU A 796 31.32 -27.87 -5.57
C LEU A 796 30.15 -28.42 -6.37
N ARG A 797 29.83 -27.81 -7.50
CA ARG A 797 28.96 -28.35 -8.53
C ARG A 797 29.75 -28.49 -9.82
N CYS A 798 29.87 -29.72 -10.30
CA CYS A 798 30.47 -30.06 -11.58
C CYS A 798 29.35 -30.40 -12.57
N PHE A 799 29.32 -29.74 -13.73
CA PHE A 799 28.27 -29.93 -14.74
C PHE A 799 28.82 -29.69 -16.15
N GLU A 800 28.11 -30.18 -17.16
CA GLU A 800 28.47 -29.91 -18.55
C GLU A 800 28.04 -28.48 -18.94
N THR A 801 28.92 -27.70 -19.57
CA THR A 801 28.62 -26.32 -19.94
C THR A 801 27.38 -26.24 -20.83
N GLY A 802 26.35 -25.52 -20.36
CA GLY A 802 25.08 -25.35 -21.06
C GLY A 802 24.02 -26.43 -20.77
N ALA A 803 24.32 -27.39 -19.88
CA ALA A 803 23.43 -28.51 -19.54
C ALA A 803 23.30 -28.71 -18.01
N GLU A 804 23.41 -27.65 -17.21
CA GLU A 804 23.33 -27.70 -15.74
C GLU A 804 22.03 -28.35 -15.22
N GLY A 805 20.93 -28.23 -15.98
CA GLY A 805 19.65 -28.87 -15.65
C GLY A 805 19.56 -30.35 -16.03
N ASP A 806 20.46 -30.84 -16.89
CA ASP A 806 20.41 -32.18 -17.45
C ASP A 806 21.30 -33.15 -16.65
N PHE A 807 22.48 -32.68 -16.23
CA PHE A 807 23.46 -33.46 -15.47
C PHE A 807 24.30 -32.57 -14.54
N TYR A 808 24.38 -32.93 -13.26
CA TYR A 808 25.34 -32.33 -12.33
C TYR A 808 25.79 -33.31 -11.25
N ILE A 809 26.99 -33.08 -10.70
CA ILE A 809 27.51 -33.73 -9.50
C ILE A 809 27.78 -32.63 -8.47
N ASP A 810 27.15 -32.73 -7.31
CA ASP A 810 27.50 -31.92 -6.16
C ASP A 810 28.47 -32.70 -5.26
N ALA A 811 29.53 -32.04 -4.84
CA ALA A 811 30.53 -32.59 -3.94
C ALA A 811 30.91 -31.59 -2.85
N ARG A 812 31.39 -32.10 -1.74
CA ARG A 812 31.91 -31.35 -0.61
C ARG A 812 33.39 -31.66 -0.41
N LEU A 813 34.25 -30.65 -0.41
CA LEU A 813 35.66 -30.77 -0.04
C LEU A 813 35.88 -29.97 1.24
N THR A 814 36.22 -30.67 2.32
CA THR A 814 36.67 -30.03 3.57
C THR A 814 38.16 -30.22 3.74
N GLY A 815 38.85 -29.35 4.47
CA GLY A 815 40.25 -29.58 4.80
C GLY A 815 40.73 -28.69 5.93
N ARG A 816 41.81 -29.11 6.59
CA ARG A 816 42.47 -28.34 7.66
C ARG A 816 43.95 -28.15 7.37
N HIS A 817 44.45 -26.94 7.62
CA HIS A 817 45.85 -26.56 7.49
C HIS A 817 46.30 -25.80 8.76
N PRO A 818 47.43 -26.12 9.39
CA PRO A 818 47.95 -25.33 10.51
C PRO A 818 48.38 -23.95 10.04
N LEU A 819 48.05 -22.91 10.81
CA LEU A 819 48.55 -21.56 10.55
C LEU A 819 50.09 -21.56 10.58
N PRO A 820 50.75 -20.73 9.75
CA PRO A 820 52.18 -20.50 9.89
C PRO A 820 52.45 -20.09 11.33
N ALA A 821 53.35 -20.82 12.02
CA ALA A 821 53.80 -20.37 13.33
C ALA A 821 54.33 -18.95 13.15
N ASN A 822 53.72 -17.97 13.82
CA ASN A 822 54.21 -16.60 13.84
C ASN A 822 55.67 -16.68 14.30
N ASN A 823 56.60 -16.60 13.35
CA ASN A 823 58.02 -16.47 13.68
C ASN A 823 58.12 -15.11 14.37
N PRO A 824 58.43 -15.06 15.68
CA PRO A 824 58.50 -13.80 16.41
C PRO A 824 59.56 -12.86 15.83
#